data_AF-A0A1Q9DQD6-F1
#
_entry.id   AF-A0A1Q9DQD6-F1
#
_cell.length_a   1.000
_cell.length_b   1.000
_cell.length_c   1.000
_cell.angle_alpha   90.00
_cell.angle_beta   90.00
_cell.angle_gamma   90.00
#
_symmetry.space_group_name_H-M   'P 1'
#
loop_
_entity.id
_entity.type
_entity.pdbx_description
1 polymer ?
#
loop_
_entity_poly.entity_id
_entity_poly.type
_entity_poly.pdbx_seq_one_letter_code
_entity_poly.pdbx_strand_id
1 'polypeptide(L)'
;MNVEVMSVMETTPVAVVVQPCRMESGRYVRAASVKRSIDVDAASWSEKDSAPPEIRVKLDGFLGLATQRHLKDDWVPAERVVQQGEEDHSQAEVSDADLGQVESMEGEVADFISKLQLTSSDMLRATTAYRALWHFGRPLRDGRCYRQLYEWSFVTKHVAQFWSHSWHGPVVAKVLLLLVMYNGLPAVLVGSASVAITLLLHHLCFLPCSIERNGQSAIAVSVGLLASSLTFFFWRSHQRVFLDRICIHQTDEKLRMMGLLNVGAVLNKSDSLLVCLDHTYIRRLWCVLEISAFLKSNGQEGINIKPTSWGVSIVILFLAWNGIMLGIAVVGAILRQSTGVTTVLGDGQRLGFLLWVILGSTAVPSSFFTLYMVSRSLRAHFRAVDSIRKQLETFSVKEDTVAHCCTLNHVDPATGATLTCDRVILEKCLVLWFGSVQAFNEFIQNELSVVFKKLTTSTVPYTWIVAAGIPLLWFHAGNAAYHLRTENYQAAARLVFYVPSWWLAIGPTCLQLFVWLLRRVRRQCSSLCQEVLVNFGCSMYAAFIYFVVAAFEGFWYTTFGTDVPSMAAFSVVVMTICALIPCAWLKCCSFLMVFKRTAGSNMVKALILALLPVALAFASCPSGECEETAVVQVRKSGRSKRDLMVGYWAWAWEGAANTIPGPANQTMGICFSGYTDAQTNLNFCISEGVIPYICSGSDVTCTKWMTVGGAGTTTDRTVLSGAVGLAASIRSAGFDGVIFDSEYVEAQSTSTDLVEDFYEATANLSSAGLMVGITTSHSAPLGCTNCNAAEVVKGWLADPNLDWISPQLYSNGYSLELVPTSDCSTESPACTWDIYENAIVPIVPSVPYAYMYDQASTNAVDYFKDTYNITLQGYIQWIQEVDSSFNPDPSPSPSPSPKGYYGRKKWFGR
;
A
#
# COMPACT_ATOMS: atom_id res chain seq x y z
N MET A 1 48.98 13.57 -54.97
CA MET A 1 49.19 14.90 -55.58
C MET A 1 48.21 15.85 -54.95
N ASN A 2 48.75 16.87 -54.26
CA ASN A 2 48.21 18.16 -53.80
C ASN A 2 46.94 18.14 -52.92
N VAL A 3 47.05 18.34 -51.60
CA VAL A 3 47.23 19.62 -50.85
C VAL A 3 45.89 20.39 -50.88
N GLU A 4 45.21 20.67 -49.77
CA GLU A 4 45.63 21.52 -48.64
C GLU A 4 44.56 21.46 -47.53
N VAL A 5 44.95 21.41 -46.23
CA VAL A 5 44.49 22.30 -45.14
C VAL A 5 45.43 22.07 -43.93
N MET A 6 46.14 23.14 -43.56
CA MET A 6 47.01 23.31 -42.38
C MET A 6 46.24 23.11 -41.05
N SER A 7 46.73 22.30 -40.11
CA SER A 7 47.64 22.61 -38.98
C SER A 7 47.00 23.48 -37.86
N VAL A 8 47.16 23.26 -36.54
CA VAL A 8 47.95 22.32 -35.70
C VAL A 8 47.57 22.59 -34.22
N MET A 9 47.60 21.53 -33.39
CA MET A 9 47.87 21.40 -31.92
C MET A 9 47.09 22.24 -30.87
N GLU A 10 46.31 21.60 -29.98
CA GLU A 10 46.67 20.99 -28.67
C GLU A 10 46.94 21.99 -27.53
N THR A 11 46.14 21.89 -26.45
CA THR A 11 46.60 21.70 -25.04
C THR A 11 45.41 21.72 -24.04
N THR A 12 45.18 20.57 -23.40
CA THR A 12 44.86 20.28 -21.97
C THR A 12 43.79 21.06 -21.14
N PRO A 13 43.25 20.43 -20.06
CA PRO A 13 41.88 20.65 -19.56
C PRO A 13 41.80 21.60 -18.35
N VAL A 14 40.67 22.28 -18.17
CA VAL A 14 40.37 23.05 -16.96
C VAL A 14 38.90 22.87 -16.56
N ALA A 15 38.70 22.47 -15.30
CA ALA A 15 37.44 22.40 -14.59
C ALA A 15 36.86 23.81 -14.38
N VAL A 16 35.53 23.98 -14.52
CA VAL A 16 34.85 25.21 -14.09
C VAL A 16 33.62 24.87 -13.26
N VAL A 17 33.73 25.27 -12.00
CA VAL A 17 32.69 25.45 -10.99
C VAL A 17 31.67 26.48 -11.49
N VAL A 18 30.37 26.19 -11.37
CA VAL A 18 29.31 27.21 -11.58
C VAL A 18 28.44 27.30 -10.32
N GLN A 19 28.66 28.37 -9.56
CA GLN A 19 27.75 28.91 -8.55
C GLN A 19 26.74 29.89 -9.21
N PRO A 20 25.60 30.17 -8.56
CA PRO A 20 24.38 30.67 -9.19
C PRO A 20 24.34 32.20 -9.30
N CYS A 21 23.84 32.71 -10.44
CA CYS A 21 23.51 34.13 -10.60
C CYS A 21 22.10 34.45 -10.09
N ARG A 22 22.09 35.29 -9.05
CA ARG A 22 21.04 36.23 -8.67
C ARG A 22 20.69 37.11 -9.87
N MET A 23 19.41 37.35 -10.15
CA MET A 23 19.00 38.56 -10.89
C MET A 23 17.76 39.20 -10.28
N GLU A 24 17.86 40.53 -10.22
CA GLU A 24 17.05 41.49 -9.50
C GLU A 24 15.71 41.79 -10.17
N SER A 25 14.87 42.41 -9.36
CA SER A 25 13.56 42.96 -9.62
C SER A 25 13.53 44.05 -10.70
N GLY A 26 12.37 44.15 -11.35
CA GLY A 26 11.83 45.41 -11.84
C GLY A 26 12.05 45.70 -13.32
N ARG A 27 11.03 45.41 -14.14
CA ARG A 27 10.50 46.36 -15.12
C ARG A 27 9.10 45.95 -15.60
N TYR A 28 8.18 46.86 -15.33
CA TYR A 28 6.86 47.03 -15.90
C TYR A 28 6.70 46.50 -17.33
N VAL A 29 5.72 45.63 -17.54
CA VAL A 29 5.04 45.50 -18.84
C VAL A 29 3.58 45.84 -18.64
N ARG A 30 3.16 46.89 -19.35
CA ARG A 30 1.82 47.47 -19.40
C ARG A 30 0.75 46.40 -19.63
N ALA A 31 -0.30 46.48 -18.82
CA ALA A 31 -1.59 45.89 -19.09
C ALA A 31 -2.12 46.39 -20.45
N ALA A 32 -2.13 45.51 -21.45
CA ALA A 32 -3.00 45.66 -22.59
C ALA A 32 -4.38 45.10 -22.19
N SER A 33 -5.27 46.02 -21.84
CA SER A 33 -6.71 45.79 -21.73
C SER A 33 -7.22 45.17 -23.03
N VAL A 34 -7.44 43.86 -23.03
CA VAL A 34 -8.35 43.20 -23.97
C VAL A 34 -9.56 42.74 -23.16
N LYS A 35 -10.54 43.63 -23.04
CA LYS A 35 -11.93 43.25 -22.76
C LYS A 35 -12.36 42.28 -23.87
N ARG A 36 -12.33 40.97 -23.60
CA ARG A 36 -13.26 40.05 -24.25
C ARG A 36 -14.48 39.96 -23.35
N SER A 37 -15.51 40.70 -23.75
CA SER A 37 -16.89 40.41 -23.41
C SER A 37 -17.17 38.95 -23.78
N ILE A 38 -17.15 38.08 -22.79
CA ILE A 38 -17.88 36.83 -22.88
C ILE A 38 -19.28 37.21 -22.46
N ASP A 39 -20.21 37.21 -23.42
CA ASP A 39 -21.63 37.29 -23.17
C ASP A 39 -21.99 36.15 -22.21
N VAL A 40 -22.18 36.52 -20.94
CA VAL A 40 -22.85 35.69 -19.97
C VAL A 40 -24.33 35.88 -20.28
N ASP A 41 -24.93 34.91 -20.96
CA ASP A 41 -26.38 34.83 -21.05
C ASP A 41 -26.93 34.86 -19.62
N ALA A 42 -27.50 36.02 -19.27
CA ALA A 42 -28.24 36.28 -18.05
C ALA A 42 -29.59 35.53 -18.13
N ALA A 43 -29.54 34.20 -18.10
CA ALA A 43 -30.70 33.37 -17.91
C ALA A 43 -30.92 33.16 -16.40
N SER A 44 -31.81 33.98 -15.85
CA SER A 44 -32.55 33.80 -14.57
C SER A 44 -31.90 32.89 -13.53
N TRP A 45 -31.13 33.50 -12.63
CA TRP A 45 -30.72 32.89 -11.38
C TRP A 45 -31.98 32.62 -10.54
N SER A 46 -32.39 31.36 -10.39
CA SER A 46 -33.29 31.03 -9.30
C SER A 46 -32.46 30.93 -8.03
N GLU A 47 -32.72 31.83 -7.09
CA GLU A 47 -32.20 31.89 -5.72
C GLU A 47 -32.49 30.63 -4.86
N LYS A 48 -32.98 29.55 -5.49
CA LYS A 48 -33.44 28.30 -4.88
C LYS A 48 -32.32 27.30 -4.56
N ASP A 49 -31.11 27.48 -5.10
CA ASP A 49 -29.99 26.53 -4.97
C ASP A 49 -28.92 26.95 -3.93
N SER A 50 -29.11 28.08 -3.24
CA SER A 50 -28.22 28.58 -2.19
C SER A 50 -28.86 28.49 -0.81
N ALA A 51 -28.05 28.28 0.23
CA ALA A 51 -28.53 28.30 1.61
C ALA A 51 -29.27 29.61 1.96
N PRO A 52 -30.34 29.56 2.78
CA PRO A 52 -31.08 30.74 3.24
C PRO A 52 -30.17 31.82 3.87
N PRO A 53 -30.53 33.11 3.77
CA PRO A 53 -29.71 34.22 4.28
C PRO A 53 -29.33 34.09 5.76
N GLU A 54 -30.22 33.54 6.60
CA GLU A 54 -29.97 33.30 8.02
C GLU A 54 -28.83 32.31 8.28
N ILE A 55 -28.66 31.29 7.44
CA ILE A 55 -27.55 30.32 7.55
C ILE A 55 -26.24 30.99 7.12
N ARG A 56 -26.25 31.82 6.08
CA ARG A 56 -25.06 32.59 5.64
C ARG A 56 -24.55 33.52 6.73
N VAL A 57 -25.43 34.25 7.43
CA VAL A 57 -25.06 35.18 8.49
C VAL A 57 -24.45 34.44 9.69
N LYS A 58 -24.99 33.27 10.07
CA LYS A 58 -24.39 32.41 11.11
C LYS A 58 -23.04 31.82 10.69
N LEU A 59 -22.90 31.40 9.43
CA LEU A 59 -21.64 30.86 8.88
C LEU A 59 -20.55 31.95 8.76
N ASP A 60 -20.91 33.19 8.41
CA ASP A 60 -19.99 34.32 8.41
C ASP A 60 -19.58 34.75 9.83
N GLY A 61 -20.46 34.60 10.83
CA GLY A 61 -20.13 34.74 12.25
C GLY A 61 -19.17 33.66 12.76
N PHE A 62 -19.38 32.39 12.34
CA PHE A 62 -18.47 31.27 12.58
C PHE A 62 -17.08 31.53 11.99
N LEU A 63 -17.02 32.03 10.74
CA LEU A 63 -15.78 32.36 10.05
C LEU A 63 -15.08 33.59 10.65
N GLY A 64 -15.84 34.51 11.25
CA GLY A 64 -15.35 35.69 11.98
C GLY A 64 -14.71 35.36 13.33
N LEU A 65 -15.28 34.42 14.09
CA LEU A 65 -14.71 33.96 15.37
C LEU A 65 -13.41 33.16 15.19
N ALA A 66 -13.30 32.37 14.13
CA ALA A 66 -12.07 31.66 13.78
C ALA A 66 -10.94 32.61 13.32
N THR A 67 -11.28 33.70 12.62
CA THR A 67 -10.28 34.68 12.14
C THR A 67 -9.88 35.72 13.20
N GLN A 68 -10.70 35.95 14.24
CA GLN A 68 -10.37 36.92 15.30
C GLN A 68 -9.34 36.44 16.34
N ARG A 69 -9.00 35.14 16.39
CA ARG A 69 -7.95 34.62 17.30
C ARG A 69 -6.52 34.69 16.74
N HIS A 70 -6.31 35.09 15.48
CA HIS A 70 -4.98 35.24 14.89
C HIS A 70 -4.86 36.47 13.98
N LEU A 71 -4.60 37.62 14.59
CA LEU A 71 -4.14 38.83 13.88
C LEU A 71 -2.95 39.44 14.64
N LYS A 72 -1.75 39.00 14.21
CA LYS A 72 -0.35 39.40 14.51
C LYS A 72 0.41 38.07 14.53
N ASP A 73 1.20 37.69 13.53
CA ASP A 73 2.43 38.36 13.12
C ASP A 73 2.84 38.05 11.66
N ASP A 74 3.56 39.01 11.08
CA ASP A 74 4.19 38.93 9.77
C ASP A 74 5.28 37.83 9.72
N TRP A 75 5.27 37.07 8.63
CA TRP A 75 6.26 36.02 8.33
C TRP A 75 7.64 36.63 8.05
N VAL A 76 8.59 36.43 8.97
CA VAL A 76 10.03 36.67 8.75
C VAL A 76 10.79 35.39 9.08
N PRO A 77 11.68 34.87 8.19
CA PRO A 77 12.47 33.69 8.48
C PRO A 77 13.66 34.05 9.37
N ALA A 78 13.78 33.42 10.54
CA ALA A 78 14.91 33.61 11.45
C ALA A 78 15.84 32.39 11.47
N GLU A 79 16.92 32.46 10.69
CA GLU A 79 18.22 31.97 11.15
C GLU A 79 18.86 33.08 11.98
N ARG A 80 18.87 32.93 13.31
CA ARG A 80 19.97 33.36 14.20
C ARG A 80 19.73 32.94 15.65
N VAL A 81 20.79 32.36 16.20
CA VAL A 81 21.04 32.12 17.64
C VAL A 81 20.86 33.42 18.43
N VAL A 82 19.96 33.47 19.42
CA VAL A 82 20.09 34.31 20.63
C VAL A 82 19.39 33.63 21.82
N GLN A 83 20.21 33.48 22.87
CA GLN A 83 20.00 33.37 24.31
C GLN A 83 18.58 33.44 24.91
N GLN A 84 18.35 32.52 25.86
CA GLN A 84 17.25 32.50 26.82
C GLN A 84 17.16 33.80 27.62
N GLY A 85 15.96 34.40 27.63
CA GLY A 85 15.45 35.25 28.69
C GLY A 85 14.08 34.69 29.10
N GLU A 86 13.91 34.47 30.40
CA GLU A 86 12.66 34.02 31.03
C GLU A 86 11.56 35.09 30.90
N GLU A 87 10.40 34.72 30.35
CA GLU A 87 9.14 35.42 30.61
C GLU A 87 8.02 34.40 30.91
N ASP A 88 7.41 34.60 32.07
CA ASP A 88 6.26 33.87 32.62
C ASP A 88 5.01 34.01 31.74
N HIS A 89 4.41 32.88 31.35
CA HIS A 89 3.04 32.86 30.81
C HIS A 89 2.15 31.89 31.60
N SER A 90 1.28 32.48 32.41
CA SER A 90 0.15 31.86 33.09
C SER A 90 -0.83 31.24 32.08
N GLN A 91 -1.14 29.95 32.24
CA GLN A 91 -2.21 29.26 31.52
C GLN A 91 -3.59 29.75 31.99
N ALA A 92 -4.44 30.14 31.05
CA ALA A 92 -5.85 30.44 31.30
C ALA A 92 -6.70 29.18 31.06
N GLU A 93 -7.49 28.79 32.06
CA GLU A 93 -8.45 27.67 31.99
C GLU A 93 -9.60 27.99 31.02
N VAL A 94 -9.99 27.01 30.18
CA VAL A 94 -11.11 27.11 29.23
C VAL A 94 -12.41 26.73 29.94
N SER A 95 -13.47 27.52 29.76
CA SER A 95 -14.73 27.40 30.52
C SER A 95 -15.73 26.41 29.90
N ASP A 96 -16.61 25.79 30.71
CA ASP A 96 -17.69 24.89 30.26
C ASP A 96 -18.65 25.52 29.22
N ALA A 97 -18.76 26.85 29.20
CA ALA A 97 -19.54 27.58 28.22
C ALA A 97 -18.92 27.53 26.81
N ASP A 98 -17.59 27.44 26.71
CA ASP A 98 -16.87 27.33 25.44
C ASP A 98 -17.02 25.92 24.84
N LEU A 99 -17.06 24.87 25.68
CA LEU A 99 -17.30 23.48 25.25
C LEU A 99 -18.71 23.29 24.66
N GLY A 100 -19.74 23.87 25.29
CA GLY A 100 -21.11 23.82 24.77
C GLY A 100 -21.33 24.55 23.44
N GLN A 101 -20.56 25.61 23.16
CA GLN A 101 -20.59 26.29 21.86
C GLN A 101 -19.97 25.42 20.75
N VAL A 102 -18.86 24.74 21.04
CA VAL A 102 -18.17 23.87 20.07
C VAL A 102 -19.06 22.70 19.64
N GLU A 103 -19.73 22.02 20.57
CA GLU A 103 -20.64 20.91 20.23
C GLU A 103 -21.84 21.35 19.37
N SER A 104 -22.40 22.53 19.67
CA SER A 104 -23.48 23.14 18.88
C SER A 104 -23.03 23.48 17.46
N MET A 105 -21.81 23.98 17.29
CA MET A 105 -21.23 24.36 15.99
C MET A 105 -20.95 23.14 15.10
N GLU A 106 -20.41 22.05 15.66
CA GLU A 106 -20.21 20.80 14.92
C GLU A 106 -21.51 20.18 14.42
N GLY A 107 -22.60 20.33 15.19
CA GLY A 107 -23.94 19.88 14.80
C GLY A 107 -24.48 20.63 13.57
N GLU A 108 -24.36 21.97 13.56
CA GLU A 108 -24.79 22.79 12.42
C GLU A 108 -23.97 22.51 11.15
N VAL A 109 -22.66 22.31 11.28
CA VAL A 109 -21.76 21.95 10.18
C VAL A 109 -22.13 20.59 9.57
N ALA A 110 -22.38 19.60 10.43
CA ALA A 110 -22.77 18.27 9.98
C ALA A 110 -24.14 18.30 9.27
N ASP A 111 -25.11 19.05 9.80
CA ASP A 111 -26.41 19.26 9.16
C ASP A 111 -26.26 19.88 7.76
N PHE A 112 -25.37 20.86 7.60
CA PHE A 112 -25.10 21.47 6.30
C PHE A 112 -24.47 20.49 5.30
N ILE A 113 -23.36 19.82 5.65
CA ILE A 113 -22.70 18.85 4.77
C ILE A 113 -23.69 17.75 4.36
N SER A 114 -24.58 17.36 5.29
CA SER A 114 -25.55 16.31 5.03
C SER A 114 -26.55 16.65 3.91
N LYS A 115 -26.83 17.94 3.68
CA LYS A 115 -27.76 18.42 2.65
C LYS A 115 -27.20 18.33 1.23
N LEU A 116 -25.88 18.12 1.07
CA LEU A 116 -25.20 18.08 -0.23
C LEU A 116 -25.51 19.32 -1.11
N GLN A 117 -25.67 20.48 -0.46
CA GLN A 117 -26.00 21.77 -1.09
C GLN A 117 -24.80 22.71 -1.10
N LEU A 118 -24.79 23.64 -2.05
CA LEU A 118 -23.72 24.62 -2.16
C LEU A 118 -23.93 25.79 -1.19
N THR A 119 -22.89 26.24 -0.49
CA THR A 119 -22.94 27.47 0.31
C THR A 119 -23.09 28.71 -0.59
N SER A 120 -22.40 28.69 -1.74
CA SER A 120 -22.57 29.64 -2.84
C SER A 120 -22.22 28.98 -4.17
N SER A 121 -22.76 29.52 -5.26
CA SER A 121 -22.45 29.05 -6.62
C SER A 121 -20.95 29.10 -6.96
N ASP A 122 -20.21 30.00 -6.32
CA ASP A 122 -18.78 30.22 -6.56
C ASP A 122 -17.87 29.15 -5.94
N MET A 123 -18.43 28.34 -5.02
CA MET A 123 -17.71 27.25 -4.36
C MET A 123 -17.65 25.98 -5.21
N LEU A 124 -18.50 25.84 -6.23
CA LEU A 124 -18.39 24.73 -7.16
C LEU A 124 -17.28 25.02 -8.17
N ARG A 125 -16.08 24.50 -7.89
CA ARG A 125 -14.89 24.72 -8.71
C ARG A 125 -14.38 23.42 -9.32
N ALA A 126 -13.82 23.53 -10.51
CA ALA A 126 -13.10 22.44 -11.18
C ALA A 126 -11.77 22.95 -11.73
N THR A 127 -10.89 22.03 -12.05
CA THR A 127 -9.72 22.31 -12.88
C THR A 127 -9.74 21.43 -14.13
N THR A 128 -8.86 21.68 -15.07
CA THR A 128 -8.66 20.79 -16.22
C THR A 128 -7.66 19.69 -15.86
N ALA A 129 -7.90 18.46 -16.33
CA ALA A 129 -7.01 17.32 -16.09
C ALA A 129 -5.53 17.62 -16.44
N TYR A 130 -5.24 18.40 -17.48
CA TYR A 130 -3.85 18.76 -17.81
C TYR A 130 -3.14 19.59 -16.73
N ARG A 131 -3.86 20.47 -16.01
CA ARG A 131 -3.28 21.27 -14.92
C ARG A 131 -2.98 20.39 -13.71
N ALA A 132 -3.88 19.46 -13.41
CA ALA A 132 -3.68 18.47 -12.36
C ALA A 132 -2.50 17.52 -12.66
N LEU A 133 -2.26 17.20 -13.94
CA LEU A 133 -1.16 16.34 -14.40
C LEU A 133 0.12 17.08 -14.81
N TRP A 134 0.14 18.41 -14.68
CA TRP A 134 1.27 19.23 -15.10
C TRP A 134 2.57 18.85 -14.35
N HIS A 135 3.70 18.87 -15.06
CA HIS A 135 5.01 18.41 -14.56
C HIS A 135 4.95 17.04 -13.87
N PHE A 136 4.33 16.06 -14.53
CA PHE A 136 4.19 14.68 -14.03
C PHE A 136 3.43 14.65 -12.69
N GLY A 137 2.28 15.33 -12.67
CA GLY A 137 1.41 15.44 -11.51
C GLY A 137 2.05 16.18 -10.34
N ARG A 138 2.73 17.31 -10.59
CA ARG A 138 3.30 18.14 -9.53
C ARG A 138 2.30 18.48 -8.42
N PRO A 139 1.03 18.83 -8.70
CA PRO A 139 0.02 19.04 -7.64
C PRO A 139 -0.19 17.82 -6.72
N LEU A 140 -0.03 16.61 -7.27
CA LEU A 140 -0.11 15.37 -6.51
C LEU A 140 1.19 15.03 -5.75
N ARG A 141 2.32 15.66 -6.12
CA ARG A 141 3.67 15.35 -5.57
C ARG A 141 4.22 16.38 -4.58
N ASP A 142 3.99 17.67 -4.81
CA ASP A 142 4.67 18.78 -4.12
C ASP A 142 3.67 19.72 -3.46
N GLY A 143 3.96 20.10 -2.20
CA GLY A 143 3.16 21.02 -1.41
C GLY A 143 3.61 22.49 -1.47
N ARG A 144 4.77 22.80 -2.05
CA ARG A 144 5.42 24.11 -1.82
C ARG A 144 4.80 25.33 -2.53
N CYS A 145 3.75 25.17 -3.36
CA CYS A 145 3.16 26.28 -4.14
C CYS A 145 1.62 26.37 -4.04
N TYR A 146 1.06 26.16 -2.85
CA TYR A 146 -0.37 26.08 -2.59
C TYR A 146 -1.23 27.24 -3.13
N ARG A 147 -0.79 28.49 -2.97
CA ARG A 147 -1.57 29.67 -3.40
C ARG A 147 -1.77 29.73 -4.91
N GLN A 148 -0.74 29.36 -5.67
CA GLN A 148 -0.79 29.34 -7.15
C GLN A 148 -1.68 28.21 -7.68
N LEU A 149 -1.86 27.12 -6.92
CA LEU A 149 -2.69 26.00 -7.34
C LEU A 149 -4.17 26.36 -7.34
N TYR A 150 -4.66 27.13 -6.38
CA TYR A 150 -6.08 27.49 -6.34
C TYR A 150 -6.52 28.30 -7.57
N GLU A 151 -5.64 29.19 -8.06
CA GLU A 151 -5.86 29.98 -9.28
C GLU A 151 -5.98 29.11 -10.56
N TRP A 152 -5.56 27.85 -10.48
CA TRP A 152 -5.71 26.90 -11.58
C TRP A 152 -7.10 26.28 -11.66
N SER A 153 -7.92 26.46 -10.62
CA SER A 153 -9.33 26.10 -10.62
C SER A 153 -10.21 27.26 -11.13
N PHE A 154 -11.39 26.95 -11.63
CA PHE A 154 -12.40 27.90 -12.09
C PHE A 154 -13.79 27.48 -11.63
N VAL A 155 -14.69 28.46 -11.44
CA VAL A 155 -16.09 28.22 -11.08
C VAL A 155 -16.80 27.51 -12.23
N THR A 156 -17.60 26.51 -11.92
CA THR A 156 -18.36 25.71 -12.89
C THR A 156 -19.74 25.35 -12.34
N LYS A 157 -20.71 25.09 -13.21
CA LYS A 157 -22.03 24.56 -12.82
C LYS A 157 -22.01 23.05 -12.61
N HIS A 158 -20.98 22.38 -13.11
CA HIS A 158 -20.92 20.92 -13.18
C HIS A 158 -19.47 20.42 -13.25
N VAL A 159 -19.17 19.27 -12.64
CA VAL A 159 -17.86 18.61 -12.63
C VAL A 159 -17.91 17.30 -13.43
N ALA A 160 -17.17 17.17 -14.52
CA ALA A 160 -17.27 15.97 -15.36
C ALA A 160 -16.74 14.71 -14.65
N GLN A 161 -15.75 14.85 -13.76
CA GLN A 161 -15.28 13.73 -12.96
C GLN A 161 -14.66 14.18 -11.63
N PHE A 162 -15.06 13.56 -10.54
CA PHE A 162 -14.42 13.72 -9.24
C PHE A 162 -13.27 12.73 -9.10
N TRP A 163 -12.06 13.19 -8.75
CA TRP A 163 -10.92 12.30 -8.49
C TRP A 163 -10.81 12.01 -7.00
N SER A 164 -11.24 10.82 -6.59
CA SER A 164 -11.02 10.33 -5.24
C SER A 164 -9.76 9.48 -5.18
N HIS A 165 -8.91 9.78 -4.20
CA HIS A 165 -7.62 9.11 -4.02
C HIS A 165 -7.12 9.22 -2.59
N SER A 166 -6.30 8.26 -2.15
CA SER A 166 -5.54 8.40 -0.91
C SER A 166 -4.31 9.27 -1.16
N TRP A 167 -3.86 10.03 -0.16
CA TRP A 167 -2.57 10.74 -0.20
C TRP A 167 -1.37 9.84 0.17
N HIS A 168 -1.62 8.68 0.79
CA HIS A 168 -0.56 7.79 1.33
C HIS A 168 -0.03 6.77 0.31
N GLY A 169 -0.85 6.37 -0.66
CA GLY A 169 -0.40 5.42 -1.69
C GLY A 169 0.64 6.02 -2.66
N PRO A 170 1.31 5.17 -3.46
CA PRO A 170 2.39 5.59 -4.35
C PRO A 170 1.92 6.62 -5.39
N VAL A 171 2.45 7.85 -5.29
CA VAL A 171 2.04 8.99 -6.14
C VAL A 171 2.31 8.72 -7.61
N VAL A 172 3.48 8.16 -7.95
CA VAL A 172 3.85 7.85 -9.35
C VAL A 172 2.86 6.90 -10.00
N ALA A 173 2.38 5.88 -9.29
CA ALA A 173 1.41 4.94 -9.82
C ALA A 173 0.06 5.62 -10.14
N LYS A 174 -0.37 6.57 -9.30
CA LYS A 174 -1.58 7.39 -9.53
C LYS A 174 -1.41 8.29 -10.75
N VAL A 175 -0.29 9.00 -10.83
CA VAL A 175 0.01 9.88 -11.97
C VAL A 175 0.04 9.09 -13.27
N LEU A 176 0.70 7.93 -13.31
CA LEU A 176 0.73 7.07 -14.50
C LEU A 176 -0.66 6.54 -14.86
N LEU A 177 -1.47 6.13 -13.89
CA LEU A 177 -2.85 5.72 -14.13
C LEU A 177 -3.66 6.86 -14.77
N LEU A 178 -3.57 8.07 -14.22
CA LEU A 178 -4.28 9.23 -14.73
C LEU A 178 -3.77 9.64 -16.13
N LEU A 179 -2.47 9.58 -16.40
CA LEU A 179 -1.94 9.81 -17.75
C LEU A 179 -2.46 8.77 -18.76
N VAL A 180 -2.52 7.49 -18.38
CA VAL A 180 -3.11 6.44 -19.24
C VAL A 180 -4.59 6.73 -19.51
N MET A 181 -5.36 7.13 -18.50
CA MET A 181 -6.78 7.44 -18.62
C MET A 181 -7.04 8.66 -19.54
N TYR A 182 -6.29 9.75 -19.36
CA TYR A 182 -6.59 11.06 -19.96
C TYR A 182 -5.78 11.36 -21.24
N ASN A 183 -4.55 10.84 -21.32
CA ASN A 183 -3.61 11.13 -22.42
C ASN A 183 -3.29 9.88 -23.25
N GLY A 184 -3.61 8.66 -22.78
CA GLY A 184 -3.25 7.41 -23.44
C GLY A 184 -3.86 7.24 -24.83
N LEU A 185 -5.17 7.47 -24.99
CA LEU A 185 -5.83 7.36 -26.30
C LEU A 185 -5.30 8.41 -27.31
N PRO A 186 -5.25 9.71 -26.98
CA PRO A 186 -4.60 10.70 -27.83
C PRO A 186 -3.17 10.31 -28.23
N ALA A 187 -2.37 9.79 -27.29
CA ALA A 187 -1.01 9.37 -27.54
C ALA A 187 -0.92 8.28 -28.62
N VAL A 188 -1.76 7.25 -28.54
CA VAL A 188 -1.78 6.16 -29.53
C VAL A 188 -2.29 6.64 -30.88
N LEU A 189 -3.30 7.51 -30.92
CA LEU A 189 -3.85 8.07 -32.15
C LEU A 189 -2.83 8.98 -32.87
N VAL A 190 -2.21 9.92 -32.15
CA VAL A 190 -1.20 10.82 -32.72
C VAL A 190 0.05 10.05 -33.15
N GLY A 191 0.48 9.06 -32.36
CA GLY A 191 1.57 8.16 -32.75
C GLY A 191 1.26 7.43 -34.06
N SER A 192 0.08 6.80 -34.15
CA SER A 192 -0.33 6.06 -35.35
C SER A 192 -0.53 6.97 -36.57
N ALA A 193 -1.07 8.17 -36.40
CA ALA A 193 -1.17 9.17 -37.46
C ALA A 193 0.22 9.63 -37.94
N SER A 194 1.16 9.85 -37.02
CA SER A 194 2.54 10.23 -37.35
C SER A 194 3.25 9.13 -38.14
N VAL A 195 3.00 7.86 -37.80
CA VAL A 195 3.47 6.71 -38.58
C VAL A 195 2.86 6.70 -39.98
N ALA A 196 1.53 6.84 -40.09
CA ALA A 196 0.84 6.85 -41.39
C ALA A 196 1.35 7.98 -42.31
N ILE A 197 1.50 9.20 -41.77
CA ILE A 197 2.07 10.35 -42.50
C ILE A 197 3.50 10.06 -42.93
N THR A 198 4.34 9.54 -42.02
CA THR A 198 5.73 9.21 -42.33
C THR A 198 5.83 8.17 -43.44
N LEU A 199 5.02 7.12 -43.40
CA LEU A 199 4.99 6.08 -44.44
C LEU A 199 4.46 6.63 -45.78
N LEU A 200 3.47 7.52 -45.76
CA LEU A 200 2.99 8.21 -46.95
C LEU A 200 4.09 9.08 -47.58
N LEU A 201 4.83 9.85 -46.78
CA LEU A 201 5.94 10.67 -47.25
C LEU A 201 7.08 9.83 -47.84
N HIS A 202 7.36 8.65 -47.29
CA HIS A 202 8.28 7.69 -47.89
C HIS A 202 7.73 7.10 -49.20
N HIS A 203 6.42 6.87 -49.31
CA HIS A 203 5.81 6.37 -50.55
C HIS A 203 5.86 7.41 -51.67
N LEU A 204 5.65 8.68 -51.32
CA LEU A 204 5.74 9.83 -52.24
C LEU A 204 7.18 10.28 -52.51
N CYS A 205 8.19 9.62 -51.93
CA CYS A 205 9.60 9.96 -52.04
C CYS A 205 10.00 11.37 -51.57
N PHE A 206 9.23 11.97 -50.66
CA PHE A 206 9.68 13.17 -49.92
C PHE A 206 10.70 12.83 -48.82
N LEU A 207 10.69 11.58 -48.33
CA LEU A 207 11.71 11.00 -47.46
C LEU A 207 12.52 9.94 -48.25
N PRO A 208 13.73 9.56 -47.80
CA PRO A 208 14.61 8.67 -48.58
C PRO A 208 13.92 7.37 -49.02
N CYS A 209 13.70 7.25 -50.33
CA CYS A 209 13.03 6.10 -50.93
C CYS A 209 13.91 4.85 -51.04
N SER A 210 15.21 4.94 -50.76
CA SER A 210 16.12 3.78 -50.78
C SER A 210 16.11 2.97 -49.49
N ILE A 211 15.31 3.35 -48.48
CA ILE A 211 15.28 2.65 -47.20
C ILE A 211 14.70 1.25 -47.37
N GLU A 212 15.42 0.27 -46.86
CA GLU A 212 15.05 -1.14 -46.87
C GLU A 212 13.89 -1.47 -45.91
N ARG A 213 13.27 -2.65 -46.09
CA ARG A 213 12.10 -3.10 -45.31
C ARG A 213 12.24 -2.90 -43.80
N ASN A 214 13.30 -3.41 -43.20
CA ASN A 214 13.49 -3.35 -41.74
C ASN A 214 13.83 -1.92 -41.27
N GLY A 215 14.52 -1.13 -42.11
CA GLY A 215 14.74 0.29 -41.86
C GLY A 215 13.45 1.11 -41.85
N GLN A 216 12.51 0.82 -42.74
CA GLN A 216 11.19 1.47 -42.73
C GLN A 216 10.40 1.15 -41.46
N SER A 217 10.45 -0.11 -41.01
CA SER A 217 9.82 -0.54 -39.77
C SER A 217 10.46 0.08 -38.53
N ALA A 218 11.79 0.26 -38.52
CA ALA A 218 12.50 0.94 -37.44
C ALA A 218 12.05 2.40 -37.33
N ILE A 219 11.98 3.12 -38.47
CA ILE A 219 11.51 4.50 -38.52
C ILE A 219 10.05 4.60 -38.07
N ALA A 220 9.18 3.70 -38.54
CA ALA A 220 7.78 3.67 -38.13
C ALA A 220 7.63 3.52 -36.61
N VAL A 221 8.31 2.54 -36.00
CA VAL A 221 8.26 2.34 -34.55
C VAL A 221 8.86 3.53 -33.79
N SER A 222 9.99 4.07 -34.24
CA SER A 222 10.63 5.23 -33.58
C SER A 222 9.77 6.49 -33.64
N VAL A 223 9.17 6.80 -34.79
CA VAL A 223 8.28 7.96 -34.95
C VAL A 223 7.02 7.77 -34.11
N GLY A 224 6.42 6.57 -34.15
CA GLY A 224 5.26 6.23 -33.32
C GLY A 224 5.56 6.40 -31.84
N LEU A 225 6.67 5.83 -31.36
CA LEU A 225 7.13 5.94 -29.97
C LEU A 225 7.35 7.41 -29.56
N LEU A 226 8.06 8.19 -30.38
CA LEU A 226 8.36 9.58 -30.08
C LEU A 226 7.07 10.42 -30.00
N ALA A 227 6.23 10.35 -31.04
CA ALA A 227 4.98 11.11 -31.11
C ALA A 227 4.01 10.69 -29.99
N SER A 228 3.88 9.40 -29.70
CA SER A 228 3.08 8.91 -28.57
C SER A 228 3.65 9.36 -27.24
N SER A 229 4.97 9.31 -27.03
CA SER A 229 5.58 9.73 -25.75
C SER A 229 5.40 11.23 -25.51
N LEU A 230 5.66 12.06 -26.53
CA LEU A 230 5.43 13.51 -26.45
C LEU A 230 3.96 13.80 -26.15
N THR A 231 3.04 13.14 -26.86
CA THR A 231 1.61 13.32 -26.62
C THR A 231 1.22 12.83 -25.23
N PHE A 232 1.73 11.67 -24.77
CA PHE A 232 1.40 11.11 -23.46
C PHE A 232 1.76 12.08 -22.31
N PHE A 233 2.92 12.74 -22.39
CA PHE A 233 3.36 13.68 -21.35
C PHE A 233 2.84 15.11 -21.52
N PHE A 234 2.60 15.57 -22.75
CA PHE A 234 2.29 16.97 -23.04
C PHE A 234 0.86 17.22 -23.55
N TRP A 235 0.05 16.17 -23.73
CA TRP A 235 -1.35 16.33 -24.13
C TRP A 235 -2.13 17.10 -23.07
N ARG A 236 -2.91 18.08 -23.54
CA ARG A 236 -3.67 18.98 -22.70
C ARG A 236 -5.13 18.53 -22.65
N SER A 237 -5.41 17.52 -21.83
CA SER A 237 -6.81 17.13 -21.60
C SER A 237 -7.58 18.25 -20.89
N HIS A 238 -8.64 18.73 -21.55
CA HIS A 238 -9.52 19.81 -21.07
C HIS A 238 -10.71 19.29 -20.24
N GLN A 239 -10.76 17.99 -19.93
CA GLN A 239 -11.81 17.43 -19.10
C GLN A 239 -11.81 18.12 -17.72
N ARG A 240 -13.01 18.53 -17.29
CA ARG A 240 -13.24 19.26 -16.04
C ARG A 240 -13.25 18.28 -14.88
N VAL A 241 -12.22 18.33 -14.04
CA VAL A 241 -12.02 17.40 -12.94
C VAL A 241 -11.98 18.16 -11.62
N PHE A 242 -12.45 17.52 -10.55
CA PHE A 242 -12.23 18.00 -9.20
C PHE A 242 -11.00 17.29 -8.61
N LEU A 243 -10.05 18.09 -8.14
CA LEU A 243 -8.93 17.65 -7.32
C LEU A 243 -8.86 18.60 -6.13
N ASP A 244 -9.05 18.05 -4.93
CA ASP A 244 -9.03 18.74 -3.63
C ASP A 244 -7.92 19.80 -3.52
N ARG A 245 -6.67 19.43 -3.79
CA ARG A 245 -5.50 20.34 -3.66
C ARG A 245 -5.51 21.56 -4.59
N ILE A 246 -6.28 21.51 -5.68
CA ILE A 246 -6.40 22.59 -6.67
C ILE A 246 -7.72 23.34 -6.51
N CYS A 247 -8.80 22.60 -6.23
CA CYS A 247 -10.16 23.15 -6.23
C CYS A 247 -10.57 23.71 -4.86
N ILE A 248 -9.88 23.32 -3.79
CA ILE A 248 -10.03 23.87 -2.43
C ILE A 248 -8.83 24.76 -2.13
N HIS A 249 -9.09 25.95 -1.61
CA HIS A 249 -8.03 26.87 -1.24
C HIS A 249 -7.24 26.29 -0.06
N GLN A 250 -5.91 26.24 -0.16
CA GLN A 250 -5.09 25.51 0.82
C GLN A 250 -4.51 26.41 1.93
N THR A 251 -4.37 27.72 1.69
CA THR A 251 -3.73 28.66 2.64
C THR A 251 -4.71 29.60 3.35
N ASP A 252 -5.70 30.13 2.64
CA ASP A 252 -6.83 30.88 3.22
C ASP A 252 -7.77 29.91 3.94
N GLU A 253 -7.83 30.01 5.27
CA GLU A 253 -8.63 29.14 6.12
C GLU A 253 -10.13 29.25 5.88
N LYS A 254 -10.63 30.47 5.63
CA LYS A 254 -12.05 30.72 5.35
C LYS A 254 -12.47 30.00 4.07
N LEU A 255 -11.71 30.17 3.00
CA LEU A 255 -11.96 29.51 1.72
C LEU A 255 -11.68 28.01 1.76
N ARG A 256 -10.71 27.56 2.56
CA ARG A 256 -10.42 26.14 2.79
C ARG A 256 -11.61 25.46 3.44
N MET A 257 -12.11 26.02 4.54
CA MET A 257 -13.26 25.51 5.27
C MET A 257 -14.49 25.49 4.38
N MET A 258 -14.78 26.60 3.70
CA MET A 258 -15.89 26.65 2.74
C MET A 258 -15.74 25.60 1.64
N GLY A 259 -14.53 25.35 1.14
CA GLY A 259 -14.30 24.31 0.14
C GLY A 259 -14.58 22.91 0.68
N LEU A 260 -14.14 22.60 1.91
CA LEU A 260 -14.38 21.32 2.58
C LEU A 260 -15.87 21.08 2.83
N LEU A 261 -16.61 22.09 3.30
CA LEU A 261 -18.06 22.01 3.52
C LEU A 261 -18.84 21.67 2.25
N ASN A 262 -18.33 22.05 1.08
CA ASN A 262 -18.98 21.85 -0.20
C ASN A 262 -18.60 20.54 -0.90
N VAL A 263 -17.69 19.71 -0.37
CA VAL A 263 -17.23 18.47 -1.05
C VAL A 263 -18.40 17.54 -1.36
N GLY A 264 -19.35 17.38 -0.43
CA GLY A 264 -20.56 16.59 -0.66
C GLY A 264 -21.41 17.13 -1.82
N ALA A 265 -21.57 18.45 -1.91
CA ALA A 265 -22.28 19.10 -3.01
C ALA A 265 -21.55 18.96 -4.35
N VAL A 266 -20.21 19.01 -4.35
CA VAL A 266 -19.39 18.76 -5.53
C VAL A 266 -19.60 17.33 -6.03
N LEU A 267 -19.59 16.33 -5.14
CA LEU A 267 -19.86 14.93 -5.48
C LEU A 267 -21.27 14.75 -6.08
N ASN A 268 -22.28 15.38 -5.49
CA ASN A 268 -23.64 15.38 -6.01
C ASN A 268 -23.74 16.02 -7.41
N LYS A 269 -22.93 17.05 -7.69
CA LYS A 269 -22.85 17.75 -9.00
C LYS A 269 -21.76 17.20 -9.92
N SER A 270 -21.32 15.96 -9.71
CA SER A 270 -20.31 15.29 -10.54
C SER A 270 -20.93 14.19 -11.41
N ASP A 271 -20.64 14.17 -12.72
CA ASP A 271 -21.16 13.13 -13.64
C ASP A 271 -20.61 11.73 -13.29
N SER A 272 -19.40 11.67 -12.74
CA SER A 272 -18.71 10.42 -12.46
C SER A 272 -17.70 10.55 -11.32
N LEU A 273 -17.43 9.44 -10.64
CA LEU A 273 -16.42 9.31 -9.60
C LEU A 273 -15.30 8.39 -10.08
N LEU A 274 -14.08 8.91 -10.21
CA LEU A 274 -12.89 8.10 -10.46
C LEU A 274 -12.16 7.83 -9.14
N VAL A 275 -12.09 6.56 -8.77
CA VAL A 275 -11.37 6.09 -7.58
C VAL A 275 -10.01 5.54 -8.00
N CYS A 276 -8.94 6.24 -7.64
CA CYS A 276 -7.57 5.76 -7.79
C CYS A 276 -7.24 4.79 -6.65
N LEU A 277 -7.54 3.51 -6.86
CA LEU A 277 -7.50 2.50 -5.81
C LEU A 277 -6.07 2.06 -5.47
N ASP A 278 -5.73 2.18 -4.20
CA ASP A 278 -4.55 1.60 -3.58
C ASP A 278 -4.91 0.97 -2.21
N HIS A 279 -3.96 0.24 -1.60
CA HIS A 279 -4.18 -0.51 -0.36
C HIS A 279 -4.46 0.37 0.89
N THR A 280 -4.34 1.70 0.79
CA THR A 280 -4.63 2.67 1.85
C THR A 280 -5.96 3.39 1.67
N TYR A 281 -6.62 3.23 0.52
CA TYR A 281 -7.82 4.00 0.16
C TYR A 281 -8.97 3.84 1.18
N ILE A 282 -9.35 2.59 1.51
CA ILE A 282 -10.45 2.31 2.46
C ILE A 282 -10.10 2.70 3.90
N ARG A 283 -8.81 2.93 4.23
CA ARG A 283 -8.40 3.40 5.55
C ARG A 283 -8.59 4.90 5.78
N ARG A 284 -8.99 5.64 4.76
CA ARG A 284 -9.11 7.10 4.84
C ARG A 284 -10.58 7.46 5.01
N LEU A 285 -10.92 8.08 6.14
CA LEU A 285 -12.31 8.44 6.46
C LEU A 285 -12.96 9.28 5.35
N TRP A 286 -12.25 10.32 4.89
CA TRP A 286 -12.68 11.15 3.76
C TRP A 286 -12.91 10.35 2.46
N CYS A 287 -12.04 9.40 2.11
CA CYS A 287 -12.19 8.62 0.88
C CYS A 287 -13.41 7.68 0.92
N VAL A 288 -13.70 7.11 2.10
CA VAL A 288 -14.89 6.27 2.30
C VAL A 288 -16.15 7.15 2.29
N LEU A 289 -16.10 8.34 2.87
CA LEU A 289 -17.17 9.31 2.81
C LEU A 289 -17.48 9.73 1.36
N GLU A 290 -16.45 10.03 0.55
CA GLU A 290 -16.61 10.47 -0.84
C GLU A 290 -17.35 9.44 -1.70
N ILE A 291 -16.95 8.16 -1.61
CA ILE A 291 -17.63 7.11 -2.36
C ILE A 291 -19.05 6.86 -1.86
N SER A 292 -19.29 7.00 -0.56
CA SER A 292 -20.60 6.80 0.05
C SER A 292 -21.57 7.93 -0.29
N ALA A 293 -21.10 9.18 -0.24
CA ALA A 293 -21.86 10.36 -0.63
C ALA A 293 -22.21 10.31 -2.12
N PHE A 294 -21.28 9.86 -2.97
CA PHE A 294 -21.56 9.66 -4.40
C PHE A 294 -22.59 8.55 -4.62
N LEU A 295 -22.41 7.38 -4.00
CA LEU A 295 -23.37 6.27 -4.10
C LEU A 295 -24.78 6.68 -3.67
N LYS A 296 -24.88 7.48 -2.61
CA LYS A 296 -26.15 7.97 -2.09
C LYS A 296 -26.84 8.96 -3.03
N SER A 297 -26.07 9.84 -3.67
CA SER A 297 -26.61 10.91 -4.54
C SER A 297 -26.88 10.47 -5.97
N ASN A 298 -25.98 9.66 -6.54
CA ASN A 298 -25.96 9.32 -7.96
C ASN A 298 -26.16 7.81 -8.23
N GLY A 299 -26.21 6.98 -7.18
CA GLY A 299 -26.28 5.53 -7.31
C GLY A 299 -24.93 4.89 -7.69
N GLN A 300 -24.98 3.64 -8.17
CA GLN A 300 -23.78 2.89 -8.57
C GLN A 300 -23.27 3.30 -9.97
N GLU A 301 -24.08 3.99 -10.77
CA GLU A 301 -23.71 4.42 -12.12
C GLU A 301 -22.68 5.55 -12.06
N GLY A 302 -21.69 5.54 -12.95
CA GLY A 302 -20.64 6.57 -12.98
C GLY A 302 -19.45 6.33 -12.03
N ILE A 303 -19.48 5.31 -11.16
CA ILE A 303 -18.32 4.95 -10.32
C ILE A 303 -17.31 4.12 -11.12
N ASN A 304 -16.14 4.71 -11.33
CA ASN A 304 -15.00 4.11 -12.01
C ASN A 304 -13.88 3.85 -11.01
N ILE A 305 -13.79 2.63 -10.49
CA ILE A 305 -12.69 2.25 -9.62
C ILE A 305 -11.56 1.66 -10.47
N LYS A 306 -10.38 2.26 -10.39
CA LYS A 306 -9.21 1.88 -11.18
C LYS A 306 -8.00 1.68 -10.27
N PRO A 307 -7.44 0.46 -10.23
CA PRO A 307 -6.21 0.20 -9.49
C PRO A 307 -5.03 0.99 -10.03
N THR A 308 -4.26 1.61 -9.13
CA THR A 308 -3.08 2.41 -9.49
C THR A 308 -1.98 1.61 -10.19
N SER A 309 -1.91 0.30 -9.94
CA SER A 309 -0.99 -0.64 -10.60
C SER A 309 -1.26 -0.83 -12.10
N TRP A 310 -2.49 -0.60 -12.58
CA TRP A 310 -2.83 -0.78 -13.98
C TRP A 310 -2.10 0.22 -14.86
N GLY A 311 -1.97 1.48 -14.42
CA GLY A 311 -1.20 2.51 -15.14
C GLY A 311 0.26 2.09 -15.33
N VAL A 312 0.91 1.64 -14.26
CA VAL A 312 2.29 1.13 -14.29
C VAL A 312 2.43 -0.04 -15.25
N SER A 313 1.52 -1.03 -15.15
CA SER A 313 1.58 -2.24 -15.96
C SER A 313 1.42 -1.94 -17.46
N ILE A 314 0.48 -1.07 -17.84
CA ILE A 314 0.25 -0.67 -19.23
C ILE A 314 1.43 0.09 -19.82
N VAL A 315 2.03 1.01 -19.07
CA VAL A 315 3.20 1.77 -19.54
C VAL A 315 4.39 0.84 -19.75
N ILE A 316 4.64 -0.09 -18.81
CA ILE A 316 5.71 -1.10 -18.95
C ILE A 316 5.47 -1.97 -20.19
N LEU A 317 4.24 -2.45 -20.40
CA LEU A 317 3.89 -3.26 -21.57
C LEU A 317 4.09 -2.49 -22.88
N PHE A 318 3.65 -1.24 -22.97
CA PHE A 318 3.83 -0.39 -24.15
C PHE A 318 5.31 -0.18 -24.46
N LEU A 319 6.12 0.17 -23.47
CA LEU A 319 7.57 0.38 -23.66
C LEU A 319 8.28 -0.91 -24.06
N ALA A 320 7.89 -2.06 -23.49
CA ALA A 320 8.46 -3.35 -23.85
C ALA A 320 8.14 -3.76 -25.28
N TRP A 321 6.89 -3.61 -25.73
CA TRP A 321 6.53 -3.85 -27.13
C TRP A 321 7.30 -2.97 -28.09
N ASN A 322 7.49 -1.68 -27.75
CA ASN A 322 8.35 -0.80 -28.55
C ASN A 322 9.80 -1.27 -28.58
N GLY A 323 10.38 -1.63 -27.44
CA GLY A 323 11.75 -2.11 -27.36
C GLY A 323 11.99 -3.37 -28.19
N ILE A 324 11.07 -4.35 -28.12
CA ILE A 324 11.14 -5.59 -28.89
C ILE A 324 11.02 -5.29 -30.39
N MET A 325 10.00 -4.54 -30.81
CA MET A 325 9.77 -4.24 -32.23
C MET A 325 10.90 -3.41 -32.84
N LEU A 326 11.40 -2.41 -32.10
CA LEU A 326 12.53 -1.60 -32.52
C LEU A 326 13.82 -2.44 -32.60
N GLY A 327 14.07 -3.31 -31.62
CA GLY A 327 15.22 -4.21 -31.63
C GLY A 327 15.21 -5.14 -32.85
N ILE A 328 14.07 -5.78 -33.14
CA ILE A 328 13.89 -6.62 -34.33
C ILE A 328 14.14 -5.81 -35.62
N ALA A 329 13.58 -4.61 -35.71
CA ALA A 329 13.72 -3.76 -36.90
C ALA A 329 15.17 -3.31 -37.12
N VAL A 330 15.84 -2.82 -36.08
CA VAL A 330 17.21 -2.30 -36.15
C VAL A 330 18.20 -3.42 -36.48
N VAL A 331 18.13 -4.55 -35.76
CA VAL A 331 19.02 -5.68 -36.04
C VAL A 331 18.74 -6.23 -37.43
N GLY A 332 17.48 -6.36 -37.82
CA GLY A 332 17.10 -6.76 -39.16
C GLY A 332 17.66 -5.83 -40.26
N ALA A 333 17.76 -4.52 -40.01
CA ALA A 333 18.33 -3.57 -40.95
C ALA A 333 19.86 -3.72 -41.05
N ILE A 334 20.54 -3.77 -39.90
CA ILE A 334 22.01 -3.97 -39.82
C ILE A 334 22.41 -5.25 -40.55
N LEU A 335 21.70 -6.35 -40.27
CA LEU A 335 21.92 -7.65 -40.91
C LEU A 335 21.87 -7.55 -42.43
N ARG A 336 20.88 -6.83 -42.97
CA ARG A 336 20.66 -6.76 -44.42
C ARG A 336 21.61 -5.81 -45.14
N GLN A 337 22.06 -4.73 -44.48
CA GLN A 337 23.18 -3.93 -44.97
C GLN A 337 24.50 -4.73 -44.95
N SER A 338 24.71 -5.52 -43.90
CA SER A 338 25.90 -6.35 -43.78
C SER A 338 25.96 -7.50 -44.79
N THR A 339 24.83 -8.07 -45.22
CA THR A 339 24.80 -9.08 -46.29
C THR A 339 25.18 -8.52 -47.66
N GLY A 340 24.91 -7.23 -47.93
CA GLY A 340 25.38 -6.55 -49.14
C GLY A 340 26.89 -6.26 -49.14
N VAL A 341 27.49 -6.04 -47.97
CA VAL A 341 28.95 -5.83 -47.80
C VAL A 341 29.71 -7.16 -47.76
N THR A 342 29.11 -8.23 -47.25
CA THR A 342 29.78 -9.52 -47.01
C THR A 342 29.73 -10.49 -48.17
N THR A 343 28.93 -10.26 -49.22
CA THR A 343 29.10 -10.93 -50.52
C THR A 343 30.46 -10.61 -51.16
N VAL A 344 31.15 -9.55 -50.71
CA VAL A 344 32.50 -9.17 -51.17
C VAL A 344 33.62 -9.82 -50.33
N LEU A 345 33.33 -10.30 -49.11
CA LEU A 345 34.36 -10.76 -48.14
C LEU A 345 34.13 -12.17 -47.54
N GLY A 346 33.08 -12.91 -47.91
CA GLY A 346 32.92 -14.34 -47.58
C GLY A 346 32.45 -14.70 -46.15
N ASP A 347 32.47 -13.77 -45.19
CA ASP A 347 32.15 -14.04 -43.76
C ASP A 347 30.71 -13.64 -43.31
N GLY A 348 29.81 -13.34 -44.25
CA GLY A 348 28.49 -12.73 -43.96
C GLY A 348 27.51 -13.54 -43.13
N GLN A 349 27.55 -14.87 -43.26
CA GLN A 349 26.65 -15.74 -42.51
C GLN A 349 26.99 -15.78 -41.01
N ARG A 350 28.27 -15.62 -40.65
CA ARG A 350 28.73 -15.64 -39.25
C ARG A 350 28.35 -14.37 -38.50
N LEU A 351 28.54 -13.19 -39.12
CA LEU A 351 28.09 -11.92 -38.55
C LEU A 351 26.55 -11.89 -38.43
N GLY A 352 25.86 -12.44 -39.44
CA GLY A 352 24.41 -12.54 -39.42
C GLY A 352 23.87 -13.41 -38.28
N PHE A 353 24.47 -14.58 -38.09
CA PHE A 353 24.16 -15.47 -36.98
C PHE A 353 24.49 -14.82 -35.62
N LEU A 354 25.66 -14.18 -35.49
CA LEU A 354 26.10 -13.50 -34.25
C LEU A 354 25.12 -12.39 -33.84
N LEU A 355 24.67 -11.55 -34.78
CA LEU A 355 23.71 -10.48 -34.51
C LEU A 355 22.32 -10.99 -34.14
N TRP A 356 21.86 -12.10 -34.75
CA TRP A 356 20.63 -12.79 -34.32
C TRP A 356 20.77 -13.40 -32.93
N VAL A 357 21.93 -13.96 -32.60
CA VAL A 357 22.23 -14.47 -31.26
C VAL A 357 22.25 -13.34 -30.23
N ILE A 358 22.82 -12.18 -30.56
CA ILE A 358 22.83 -10.98 -29.69
C ILE A 358 21.41 -10.42 -29.49
N LEU A 359 20.60 -10.35 -30.55
CA LEU A 359 19.20 -9.94 -30.42
C LEU A 359 18.41 -10.94 -29.58
N GLY A 360 18.58 -12.24 -29.83
CA GLY A 360 17.95 -13.29 -29.03
C GLY A 360 18.37 -13.21 -27.57
N SER A 361 19.66 -13.01 -27.29
CA SER A 361 20.21 -12.94 -25.93
C SER A 361 19.86 -11.65 -25.19
N THR A 362 19.36 -10.61 -25.86
CA THR A 362 18.92 -9.35 -25.22
C THR A 362 17.40 -9.19 -25.20
N ALA A 363 16.71 -9.52 -26.29
CA ALA A 363 15.25 -9.43 -26.41
C ALA A 363 14.54 -10.47 -25.54
N VAL A 364 15.08 -11.69 -25.43
CA VAL A 364 14.46 -12.73 -24.59
C VAL A 364 14.58 -12.37 -23.11
N PRO A 365 15.76 -12.08 -22.53
CA PRO A 365 15.84 -11.69 -21.12
C PRO A 365 15.09 -10.40 -20.78
N SER A 366 15.08 -9.40 -21.66
CA SER A 366 14.30 -8.17 -21.44
C SER A 366 12.79 -8.42 -21.46
N SER A 367 12.30 -9.33 -22.32
CA SER A 367 10.91 -9.78 -22.31
C SER A 367 10.56 -10.52 -21.02
N PHE A 368 11.44 -11.42 -20.55
CA PHE A 368 11.29 -12.11 -19.26
C PHE A 368 11.29 -11.14 -18.08
N PHE A 369 12.20 -10.17 -18.07
CA PHE A 369 12.26 -9.15 -17.03
C PHE A 369 11.00 -8.27 -17.01
N THR A 370 10.52 -7.86 -18.18
CA THR A 370 9.27 -7.11 -18.31
C THR A 370 8.09 -7.91 -17.76
N LEU A 371 7.93 -9.16 -18.20
CA LEU A 371 6.84 -10.04 -17.74
C LEU A 371 6.96 -10.33 -16.24
N TYR A 372 8.17 -10.42 -15.70
CA TYR A 372 8.41 -10.54 -14.26
C TYR A 372 7.92 -9.30 -13.50
N MET A 373 8.25 -8.09 -13.97
CA MET A 373 7.82 -6.83 -13.35
C MET A 373 6.29 -6.68 -13.39
N VAL A 374 5.67 -7.03 -14.52
CA VAL A 374 4.21 -7.05 -14.67
C VAL A 374 3.59 -8.12 -13.74
N SER A 375 4.19 -9.32 -13.64
CA SER A 375 3.75 -10.39 -12.73
C SER A 375 3.72 -9.91 -11.29
N ARG A 376 4.80 -9.29 -10.84
CA ARG A 376 4.94 -8.74 -9.49
C ARG A 376 3.89 -7.65 -9.22
N SER A 377 3.73 -6.71 -10.15
CA SER A 377 2.78 -5.60 -10.00
C SER A 377 1.32 -6.08 -9.94
N LEU A 378 0.93 -6.99 -10.84
CA LEU A 378 -0.44 -7.51 -10.89
C LEU A 378 -0.75 -8.47 -9.75
N ARG A 379 0.18 -9.33 -9.31
CA ARG A 379 -0.02 -10.17 -8.12
C ARG A 379 -0.17 -9.34 -6.86
N ALA A 380 0.68 -8.33 -6.65
CA ALA A 380 0.56 -7.39 -5.53
C ALA A 380 -0.80 -6.68 -5.56
N HIS A 381 -1.26 -6.29 -6.74
CA HIS A 381 -2.58 -5.71 -6.94
C HIS A 381 -3.72 -6.68 -6.56
N PHE A 382 -3.70 -7.92 -7.06
CA PHE A 382 -4.73 -8.89 -6.72
C PHE A 382 -4.78 -9.20 -5.23
N ARG A 383 -3.62 -9.19 -4.54
CA ARG A 383 -3.57 -9.29 -3.08
C ARG A 383 -4.20 -8.08 -2.39
N ALA A 384 -3.90 -6.87 -2.86
CA ALA A 384 -4.50 -5.65 -2.32
C ALA A 384 -6.03 -5.64 -2.49
N VAL A 385 -6.54 -6.08 -3.64
CA VAL A 385 -7.99 -6.22 -3.88
C VAL A 385 -8.61 -7.28 -2.96
N ASP A 386 -7.97 -8.44 -2.79
CA ASP A 386 -8.45 -9.47 -1.86
C ASP A 386 -8.47 -8.94 -0.41
N SER A 387 -7.45 -8.18 -0.01
CA SER A 387 -7.38 -7.54 1.31
C SER A 387 -8.50 -6.54 1.51
N ILE A 388 -8.75 -5.67 0.53
CA ILE A 388 -9.84 -4.69 0.58
C ILE A 388 -11.18 -5.41 0.64
N ARG A 389 -11.37 -6.48 -0.14
CA ARG A 389 -12.62 -7.26 -0.11
C ARG A 389 -12.90 -7.81 1.29
N LYS A 390 -11.89 -8.41 1.92
CA LYS A 390 -12.01 -8.92 3.30
C LYS A 390 -12.29 -7.79 4.28
N GLN A 391 -11.60 -6.66 4.14
CA GLN A 391 -11.82 -5.49 4.98
C GLN A 391 -13.25 -4.96 4.84
N LEU A 392 -13.82 -4.98 3.64
CA LEU A 392 -15.20 -4.58 3.40
C LEU A 392 -16.23 -5.54 4.00
N GLU A 393 -15.91 -6.84 4.17
CA GLU A 393 -16.83 -7.83 4.76
C GLU A 393 -17.10 -7.58 6.25
N THR A 394 -16.13 -7.01 6.98
CA THR A 394 -16.22 -6.72 8.42
C THR A 394 -16.00 -5.25 8.73
N PHE A 395 -16.27 -4.36 7.75
CA PHE A 395 -15.88 -2.96 7.82
C PHE A 395 -16.54 -2.23 9.00
N SER A 396 -15.73 -1.53 9.79
CA SER A 396 -16.18 -0.62 10.85
C SER A 396 -15.57 0.77 10.62
N VAL A 397 -16.39 1.80 10.43
CA VAL A 397 -15.87 3.16 10.21
C VAL A 397 -14.99 3.67 11.36
N LYS A 398 -15.22 3.19 12.59
CA LYS A 398 -14.43 3.59 13.77
C LYS A 398 -13.05 2.95 13.77
N GLU A 399 -12.98 1.66 13.49
CA GLU A 399 -11.74 0.87 13.60
C GLU A 399 -10.91 0.90 12.30
N ASP A 400 -11.55 0.85 11.13
CA ASP A 400 -10.87 0.69 9.85
C ASP A 400 -10.38 2.00 9.23
N THR A 401 -10.94 3.13 9.64
CA THR A 401 -10.63 4.43 9.05
C THR A 401 -9.85 5.31 10.01
N VAL A 402 -9.03 6.20 9.46
CA VAL A 402 -8.25 7.18 10.22
C VAL A 402 -8.52 8.58 9.65
N ALA A 403 -8.79 9.53 10.54
CA ALA A 403 -8.85 10.95 10.23
C ALA A 403 -7.49 11.59 10.53
N HIS A 404 -7.03 12.50 9.67
CA HIS A 404 -5.70 13.08 9.80
C HIS A 404 -5.56 13.97 11.04
N CYS A 405 -6.62 14.71 11.39
CA CYS A 405 -6.66 15.52 12.62
C CYS A 405 -6.39 14.67 13.87
N CYS A 406 -6.92 13.43 13.92
CA CYS A 406 -6.71 12.52 15.04
C CYS A 406 -5.25 12.02 15.10
N THR A 407 -4.59 11.83 13.95
CA THR A 407 -3.17 11.45 13.93
C THR A 407 -2.22 12.56 14.37
N LEU A 408 -2.70 13.80 14.42
CA LEU A 408 -1.97 14.97 14.90
C LEU A 408 -2.42 15.40 16.30
N ASN A 409 -3.16 14.54 17.02
CA ASN A 409 -3.74 14.84 18.34
C ASN A 409 -4.55 16.15 18.36
N HIS A 410 -5.19 16.50 17.24
CA HIS A 410 -5.94 17.75 17.07
C HIS A 410 -5.12 19.02 17.31
N VAL A 411 -3.82 18.98 17.05
CA VAL A 411 -2.94 20.16 17.10
C VAL A 411 -2.28 20.35 15.74
N ASP A 412 -2.35 21.57 15.20
CA ASP A 412 -1.62 21.92 13.98
C ASP A 412 -0.12 22.00 14.29
N PRO A 413 0.74 21.16 13.68
CA PRO A 413 2.17 21.15 13.99
C PRO A 413 2.92 22.41 13.54
N ALA A 414 2.33 23.25 12.68
CA ALA A 414 2.95 24.48 12.20
C ALA A 414 2.55 25.71 13.02
N THR A 415 1.31 25.76 13.53
CA THR A 415 0.78 26.94 14.24
C THR A 415 0.54 26.70 15.73
N GLY A 416 0.53 25.44 16.18
CA GLY A 416 0.16 25.05 17.55
C GLY A 416 -1.34 25.21 17.84
N ALA A 417 -2.16 25.60 16.87
CA ALA A 417 -3.58 25.82 17.06
C ALA A 417 -4.35 24.49 17.17
N THR A 418 -5.42 24.48 17.96
CA THR A 418 -6.33 23.33 18.08
C THR A 418 -7.13 23.14 16.79
N LEU A 419 -7.06 21.94 16.22
CA LEU A 419 -7.81 21.54 15.04
C LEU A 419 -9.17 20.97 15.43
N THR A 420 -10.21 21.36 14.71
CA THR A 420 -11.53 20.71 14.83
C THR A 420 -11.42 19.25 14.37
N CYS A 421 -12.11 18.34 15.07
CA CYS A 421 -12.04 16.92 14.76
C CYS A 421 -12.92 16.58 13.54
N ASP A 422 -12.28 16.34 12.39
CA ASP A 422 -12.94 15.84 11.17
C ASP A 422 -13.79 14.59 11.46
N ARG A 423 -13.33 13.68 12.33
CA ARG A 423 -14.08 12.46 12.65
C ARG A 423 -15.42 12.76 13.28
N VAL A 424 -15.48 13.67 14.24
CA VAL A 424 -16.74 14.01 14.94
C VAL A 424 -17.74 14.61 13.95
N ILE A 425 -17.29 15.54 13.12
CA ILE A 425 -18.12 16.17 12.08
C ILE A 425 -18.63 15.12 11.09
N LEU A 426 -17.73 14.27 10.58
CA LEU A 426 -18.09 13.30 9.56
C LEU A 426 -18.96 12.17 10.10
N GLU A 427 -18.74 11.69 11.32
CA GLU A 427 -19.62 10.71 11.96
C GLU A 427 -21.03 11.29 12.18
N LYS A 428 -21.16 12.56 12.58
CA LYS A 428 -22.45 13.26 12.63
C LYS A 428 -23.12 13.30 11.24
N CYS A 429 -22.35 13.59 10.17
CA CYS A 429 -22.86 13.56 8.79
C CYS A 429 -23.36 12.16 8.39
N LEU A 430 -22.62 11.12 8.77
CA LEU A 430 -22.98 9.72 8.48
C LEU A 430 -24.27 9.32 9.20
N VAL A 431 -24.44 9.71 10.46
CA VAL A 431 -25.67 9.48 11.22
C VAL A 431 -26.85 10.20 10.57
N LEU A 432 -26.69 11.45 10.13
CA LEU A 432 -27.73 12.17 9.38
C LEU A 432 -28.07 11.48 8.05
N TRP A 433 -27.08 10.86 7.40
CA TRP A 433 -27.29 10.22 6.11
C TRP A 433 -27.91 8.84 6.17
N PHE A 434 -27.48 8.02 7.12
CA PHE A 434 -27.80 6.59 7.18
C PHE A 434 -28.64 6.24 8.44
N GLY A 435 -28.94 7.22 9.29
CA GLY A 435 -29.68 7.06 10.54
C GLY A 435 -28.81 6.62 11.72
N SER A 436 -27.77 5.84 11.47
CA SER A 436 -26.79 5.44 12.50
C SER A 436 -25.44 5.06 11.88
N VAL A 437 -24.40 5.04 12.73
CA VAL A 437 -23.08 4.52 12.33
C VAL A 437 -23.16 3.04 11.95
N GLN A 438 -24.02 2.27 12.63
CA GLN A 438 -24.23 0.85 12.32
C GLN A 438 -24.86 0.66 10.94
N ALA A 439 -25.91 1.43 10.62
CA ALA A 439 -26.54 1.38 9.30
C ALA A 439 -25.58 1.81 8.19
N PHE A 440 -24.66 2.73 8.47
CA PHE A 440 -23.59 3.08 7.55
C PHE A 440 -22.60 1.92 7.33
N ASN A 441 -22.15 1.27 8.41
CA ASN A 441 -21.27 0.10 8.30
C ASN A 441 -21.95 -1.00 7.46
N GLU A 442 -23.23 -1.28 7.72
CA GLU A 442 -24.02 -2.24 6.95
C GLU A 442 -24.16 -1.82 5.48
N PHE A 443 -24.36 -0.53 5.20
CA PHE A 443 -24.38 -0.02 3.83
C PHE A 443 -23.05 -0.27 3.11
N ILE A 444 -21.91 -0.01 3.75
CA ILE A 444 -20.59 -0.29 3.18
C ILE A 444 -20.39 -1.80 2.96
N GLN A 445 -20.69 -2.61 3.97
CA GLN A 445 -20.54 -4.05 3.92
C GLN A 445 -21.39 -4.70 2.83
N ASN A 446 -22.56 -4.14 2.52
CA ASN A 446 -23.47 -4.66 1.50
C ASN A 446 -23.27 -4.00 0.12
N GLU A 447 -23.51 -2.70 0.01
CA GLU A 447 -23.54 -1.98 -1.28
C GLU A 447 -22.13 -1.76 -1.84
N LEU A 448 -21.20 -1.28 -1.01
CA LEU A 448 -19.84 -1.02 -1.47
C LEU A 448 -19.11 -2.32 -1.82
N SER A 449 -19.34 -3.38 -1.05
CA SER A 449 -18.86 -4.72 -1.38
C SER A 449 -19.31 -5.21 -2.75
N VAL A 450 -20.54 -4.90 -3.19
CA VAL A 450 -21.02 -5.26 -4.54
C VAL A 450 -20.25 -4.49 -5.62
N VAL A 451 -20.00 -3.20 -5.42
CA VAL A 451 -19.20 -2.37 -6.33
C VAL A 451 -17.77 -2.92 -6.43
N PHE A 452 -17.13 -3.23 -5.30
CA PHE A 452 -15.79 -3.80 -5.27
C PHE A 452 -15.70 -5.24 -5.77
N LYS A 453 -16.77 -6.03 -5.63
CA LYS A 453 -16.86 -7.39 -6.20
C LYS A 453 -16.72 -7.37 -7.72
N LYS A 454 -17.26 -6.35 -8.40
CA LYS A 454 -17.05 -6.14 -9.85
C LYS A 454 -15.57 -5.92 -10.20
N LEU A 455 -14.77 -5.28 -9.32
CA LEU A 455 -13.33 -5.16 -9.53
C LEU A 455 -12.59 -6.48 -9.39
N THR A 456 -13.02 -7.36 -8.50
CA THR A 456 -12.37 -8.66 -8.36
C THR A 456 -12.47 -9.44 -9.68
N THR A 457 -13.57 -9.32 -10.43
CA THR A 457 -13.76 -10.01 -11.71
C THR A 457 -13.22 -9.24 -12.91
N SER A 458 -13.11 -7.91 -12.83
CA SER A 458 -12.64 -7.06 -13.92
C SER A 458 -11.13 -7.16 -14.10
N THR A 459 -10.70 -7.51 -15.32
CA THR A 459 -9.31 -7.43 -15.77
C THR A 459 -9.03 -6.05 -16.37
N VAL A 460 -7.76 -5.78 -16.68
CA VAL A 460 -7.35 -4.59 -17.43
C VAL A 460 -8.20 -4.49 -18.72
N PRO A 461 -8.78 -3.32 -19.04
CA PRO A 461 -9.66 -3.16 -20.20
C PRO A 461 -8.98 -3.62 -21.49
N TYR A 462 -9.71 -4.35 -22.35
CA TYR A 462 -9.21 -4.83 -23.63
C TYR A 462 -8.62 -3.70 -24.49
N THR A 463 -9.28 -2.54 -24.50
CA THR A 463 -8.80 -1.35 -25.22
C THR A 463 -7.42 -0.89 -24.78
N TRP A 464 -7.08 -1.04 -23.50
CA TRP A 464 -5.77 -0.66 -22.97
C TRP A 464 -4.69 -1.67 -23.38
N ILE A 465 -5.05 -2.95 -23.43
CA ILE A 465 -4.16 -4.02 -23.88
C ILE A 465 -3.83 -3.82 -25.37
N VAL A 466 -4.85 -3.58 -26.19
CA VAL A 466 -4.69 -3.28 -27.63
C VAL A 466 -3.87 -2.01 -27.84
N ALA A 467 -4.13 -0.96 -27.06
CA ALA A 467 -3.36 0.28 -27.10
C ALA A 467 -1.88 0.06 -26.74
N ALA A 468 -1.59 -0.73 -25.70
CA ALA A 468 -0.22 -1.06 -25.32
C ALA A 468 0.50 -1.91 -26.39
N GLY A 469 -0.24 -2.73 -27.14
CA GLY A 469 0.26 -3.55 -28.25
C GLY A 469 0.40 -2.84 -29.60
N ILE A 470 0.05 -1.55 -29.70
CA ILE A 470 0.13 -0.79 -30.96
C ILE A 470 1.50 -0.80 -31.67
N PRO A 471 2.67 -0.92 -30.99
CA PRO A 471 3.96 -0.96 -31.69
C PRO A 471 4.09 -2.12 -32.68
N LEU A 472 3.37 -3.22 -32.46
CA LEU A 472 3.27 -4.33 -33.40
C LEU A 472 2.67 -3.87 -34.73
N LEU A 473 1.58 -3.09 -34.68
CA LEU A 473 0.97 -2.52 -35.86
C LEU A 473 1.94 -1.58 -36.58
N TRP A 474 2.65 -0.70 -35.85
CA TRP A 474 3.60 0.23 -36.46
C TRP A 474 4.75 -0.48 -37.18
N PHE A 475 5.31 -1.51 -36.55
CA PHE A 475 6.34 -2.35 -37.16
C PHE A 475 5.87 -2.97 -38.48
N HIS A 476 4.69 -3.61 -38.48
CA HIS A 476 4.18 -4.24 -39.69
C HIS A 476 3.63 -3.25 -40.73
N ALA A 477 3.20 -2.05 -40.33
CA ALA A 477 2.86 -0.98 -41.25
C ALA A 477 4.09 -0.54 -42.08
N GLY A 478 5.27 -0.45 -41.46
CA GLY A 478 6.53 -0.24 -42.17
C GLY A 478 6.83 -1.34 -43.19
N ASN A 479 6.65 -2.62 -42.79
CA ASN A 479 6.80 -3.75 -43.70
C ASN A 479 5.81 -3.70 -44.87
N ALA A 480 4.55 -3.34 -44.61
CA ALA A 480 3.51 -3.25 -45.64
C ALA A 480 3.81 -2.13 -46.64
N ALA A 481 4.22 -0.95 -46.16
CA ALA A 481 4.62 0.18 -47.00
C ALA A 481 5.77 -0.19 -47.95
N TYR A 482 6.77 -0.93 -47.46
CA TYR A 482 7.86 -1.45 -48.29
C TYR A 482 7.33 -2.34 -49.41
N HIS A 483 6.46 -3.31 -49.08
CA HIS A 483 5.93 -4.26 -50.05
C HIS A 483 5.06 -3.61 -51.12
N LEU A 484 4.22 -2.64 -50.73
CA LEU A 484 3.42 -1.85 -51.68
C LEU A 484 4.32 -1.07 -52.65
N ARG A 485 5.39 -0.45 -52.14
CA ARG A 485 6.34 0.29 -52.99
C ARG A 485 7.12 -0.61 -53.94
N THR A 486 7.49 -1.81 -53.52
CA THR A 486 8.16 -2.80 -54.40
C THR A 486 7.16 -3.61 -55.24
N GLU A 487 5.91 -3.15 -55.36
CA GLU A 487 4.83 -3.78 -56.13
C GLU A 487 4.55 -5.25 -55.74
N ASN A 488 4.94 -5.65 -54.54
CA ASN A 488 4.67 -6.99 -54.00
C ASN A 488 3.33 -6.98 -53.25
N TYR A 489 2.26 -6.79 -54.01
CA TYR A 489 0.89 -6.70 -53.49
C TYR A 489 0.46 -7.96 -52.73
N GLN A 490 0.95 -9.13 -53.13
CA GLN A 490 0.69 -10.38 -52.42
C GLN A 490 1.28 -10.36 -51.00
N ALA A 491 2.54 -9.94 -50.83
CA ALA A 491 3.14 -9.83 -49.51
C ALA A 491 2.45 -8.77 -48.63
N ALA A 492 2.04 -7.64 -49.21
CA ALA A 492 1.27 -6.63 -48.50
C ALA A 492 -0.12 -7.16 -48.07
N ALA A 493 -0.83 -7.87 -48.95
CA ALA A 493 -2.14 -8.44 -48.66
C ALA A 493 -2.10 -9.47 -47.51
N ARG A 494 -1.02 -10.25 -47.38
CA ARG A 494 -0.85 -11.18 -46.24
C ARG A 494 -0.80 -10.47 -44.90
N LEU A 495 -0.15 -9.31 -44.84
CA LEU A 495 -0.05 -8.52 -43.60
C LEU A 495 -1.41 -7.99 -43.13
N VAL A 496 -2.36 -7.75 -44.05
CA VAL A 496 -3.73 -7.32 -43.71
C VAL A 496 -4.46 -8.35 -42.84
N PHE A 497 -4.19 -9.64 -43.03
CA PHE A 497 -4.77 -10.71 -42.21
C PHE A 497 -3.90 -11.06 -41.00
N TYR A 498 -2.58 -11.06 -41.18
CA TYR A 498 -1.64 -11.42 -40.12
C TYR A 498 -1.69 -10.46 -38.93
N VAL A 499 -1.62 -9.15 -39.20
CA VAL A 499 -1.44 -8.13 -38.16
C VAL A 499 -2.65 -8.02 -37.23
N PRO A 500 -3.91 -7.92 -37.73
CA PRO A 500 -5.06 -7.90 -36.85
C PRO A 500 -5.20 -9.18 -36.01
N SER A 501 -4.83 -10.34 -36.56
CA SER A 501 -4.86 -11.62 -35.84
C SER A 501 -3.94 -11.60 -34.62
N TRP A 502 -2.71 -11.10 -34.78
CA TRP A 502 -1.79 -10.98 -33.66
C TRP A 502 -2.11 -9.85 -32.69
N TRP A 503 -2.47 -8.67 -33.22
CA TRP A 503 -2.69 -7.46 -32.44
C TRP A 503 -4.03 -7.45 -31.69
N LEU A 504 -5.12 -7.87 -32.35
CA LEU A 504 -6.48 -7.78 -31.79
C LEU A 504 -6.95 -9.10 -31.15
N ALA A 505 -6.42 -10.25 -31.56
CA ALA A 505 -6.84 -11.55 -31.03
C ALA A 505 -5.77 -12.21 -30.16
N ILE A 506 -4.68 -12.70 -30.76
CA ILE A 506 -3.67 -13.52 -30.06
C ILE A 506 -3.08 -12.78 -28.86
N GLY A 507 -2.49 -11.60 -29.08
CA GLY A 507 -1.80 -10.84 -28.03
C GLY A 507 -2.69 -10.58 -26.82
N PRO A 508 -3.90 -10.00 -27.00
CA PRO A 508 -4.86 -9.82 -25.92
C PRO A 508 -5.28 -11.12 -25.24
N THR A 509 -5.53 -12.21 -25.97
CA THR A 509 -5.87 -13.52 -25.38
C THR A 509 -4.73 -14.07 -24.53
N CYS A 510 -3.49 -14.03 -25.03
CA CYS A 510 -2.30 -14.47 -24.29
C CYS A 510 -2.13 -13.67 -22.99
N LEU A 511 -2.29 -12.34 -23.05
CA LEU A 511 -2.20 -11.51 -21.86
C LEU A 511 -3.33 -11.80 -20.86
N GLN A 512 -4.55 -12.05 -21.33
CA GLN A 512 -5.66 -12.44 -20.45
C GLN A 512 -5.40 -13.78 -19.75
N LEU A 513 -4.87 -14.78 -20.46
CA LEU A 513 -4.48 -16.07 -19.87
C LEU A 513 -3.36 -15.90 -18.84
N PHE A 514 -2.39 -15.04 -19.12
CA PHE A 514 -1.32 -14.69 -18.19
C PHE A 514 -1.86 -14.00 -16.93
N VAL A 515 -2.70 -12.96 -17.08
CA VAL A 515 -3.36 -12.27 -15.96
C VAL A 515 -4.20 -13.24 -15.14
N TRP A 516 -4.88 -14.18 -15.79
CA TRP A 516 -5.63 -15.24 -15.13
C TRP A 516 -4.73 -16.15 -14.27
N LEU A 517 -3.58 -16.59 -14.80
CA LEU A 517 -2.61 -17.38 -14.05
C LEU A 517 -2.13 -16.59 -12.82
N LEU A 518 -1.70 -15.35 -13.02
CA LEU A 518 -1.23 -14.48 -11.94
C LEU A 518 -2.27 -14.33 -10.83
N ARG A 519 -3.55 -14.22 -11.19
CA ARG A 519 -4.64 -14.20 -10.23
C ARG A 519 -4.78 -15.54 -9.50
N ARG A 520 -4.55 -16.68 -10.13
CA ARG A 520 -4.58 -18.00 -9.47
C ARG A 520 -3.44 -18.17 -8.47
N VAL A 521 -2.23 -17.72 -8.82
CA VAL A 521 -1.03 -17.82 -7.96
C VAL A 521 -0.76 -16.56 -7.13
N ARG A 522 -1.79 -15.75 -6.88
CA ARG A 522 -1.64 -14.44 -6.22
C ARG A 522 -1.23 -14.50 -4.75
N ARG A 523 -1.41 -15.65 -4.07
CA ARG A 523 -1.04 -15.82 -2.66
C ARG A 523 0.41 -15.37 -2.43
N GLN A 524 0.65 -14.74 -1.29
CA GLN A 524 1.99 -14.34 -0.89
C GLN A 524 2.76 -15.60 -0.46
N CYS A 525 3.94 -15.79 -1.02
CA CYS A 525 4.83 -16.87 -0.62
C CYS A 525 5.45 -16.59 0.76
N SER A 526 5.86 -17.65 1.46
CA SER A 526 6.46 -17.52 2.80
C SER A 526 7.88 -16.95 2.77
N SER A 527 8.58 -17.07 1.63
CA SER A 527 9.92 -16.50 1.45
C SER A 527 10.03 -15.66 0.18
N LEU A 528 11.01 -14.74 0.18
CA LEU A 528 11.33 -13.91 -0.98
C LEU A 528 11.76 -14.76 -2.18
N CYS A 529 12.55 -15.82 -1.95
CA CYS A 529 12.99 -16.74 -3.00
C CYS A 529 11.79 -17.40 -3.70
N GLN A 530 10.83 -17.91 -2.94
CA GLN A 530 9.60 -18.47 -3.51
C GLN A 530 8.79 -17.41 -4.29
N GLU A 531 8.69 -16.18 -3.78
CA GLU A 531 7.97 -15.11 -4.49
C GLU A 531 8.65 -14.79 -5.82
N VAL A 532 9.98 -14.76 -5.88
CA VAL A 532 10.77 -14.60 -7.11
C VAL A 532 10.52 -15.77 -8.06
N LEU A 533 10.62 -17.01 -7.58
CA LEU A 533 10.42 -18.22 -8.39
C LEU A 533 9.01 -18.29 -8.98
N VAL A 534 7.96 -17.94 -8.22
CA VAL A 534 6.58 -17.93 -8.73
C VAL A 534 6.41 -16.87 -9.82
N ASN A 535 6.95 -15.66 -9.64
CA ASN A 535 6.88 -14.62 -10.67
C ASN A 535 7.67 -15.02 -11.94
N PHE A 536 8.82 -15.66 -11.77
CA PHE A 536 9.61 -16.18 -12.88
C PHE A 536 8.88 -17.30 -13.62
N GLY A 537 8.30 -18.26 -12.89
CA GLY A 537 7.49 -19.34 -13.45
C GLY A 537 6.26 -18.83 -14.21
N CYS A 538 5.60 -17.77 -13.73
CA CYS A 538 4.52 -17.11 -14.48
C CYS A 538 5.02 -16.50 -15.80
N SER A 539 6.22 -15.91 -15.79
CA SER A 539 6.83 -15.32 -16.98
C SER A 539 7.22 -16.41 -17.99
N MET A 540 7.73 -17.56 -17.53
CA MET A 540 7.97 -18.75 -18.36
C MET A 540 6.68 -19.29 -18.96
N TYR A 541 5.59 -19.32 -18.20
CA TYR A 541 4.29 -19.75 -18.71
C TYR A 541 3.78 -18.81 -19.82
N ALA A 542 3.94 -17.50 -19.68
CA ALA A 542 3.60 -16.56 -20.76
C ALA A 542 4.44 -16.82 -22.02
N ALA A 543 5.74 -17.08 -21.87
CA ALA A 543 6.61 -17.45 -22.98
C ALA A 543 6.19 -18.79 -23.62
N PHE A 544 5.75 -19.76 -22.82
CA PHE A 544 5.22 -21.04 -23.30
C PHE A 544 3.94 -20.86 -24.11
N ILE A 545 2.99 -20.05 -23.64
CA ILE A 545 1.77 -19.73 -24.42
C ILE A 545 2.16 -19.14 -25.78
N TYR A 546 3.08 -18.17 -25.79
CA TYR A 546 3.58 -17.58 -27.04
C TYR A 546 4.19 -18.65 -27.95
N PHE A 547 5.02 -19.54 -27.41
CA PHE A 547 5.64 -20.63 -28.17
C PHE A 547 4.60 -21.59 -28.78
N VAL A 548 3.55 -21.95 -28.04
CA VAL A 548 2.47 -22.79 -28.55
C VAL A 548 1.77 -22.12 -29.73
N VAL A 549 1.48 -20.82 -29.64
CA VAL A 549 0.86 -20.08 -30.75
C VAL A 549 1.81 -19.97 -31.94
N ALA A 550 3.10 -19.70 -31.72
CA ALA A 550 4.11 -19.66 -32.77
C ALA A 550 4.30 -21.03 -33.45
N ALA A 551 4.22 -22.13 -32.69
CA ALA A 551 4.28 -23.48 -33.22
C ALA A 551 3.03 -23.81 -34.06
N PHE A 552 1.85 -23.38 -33.61
CA PHE A 552 0.62 -23.50 -34.38
C PHE A 552 0.67 -22.70 -35.69
N GLU A 553 1.17 -21.46 -35.64
CA GLU A 553 1.43 -20.64 -36.82
C GLU A 553 2.40 -21.35 -37.79
N GLY A 554 3.53 -21.87 -37.28
CA GLY A 554 4.49 -22.63 -38.07
C GLY A 554 3.86 -23.85 -38.74
N PHE A 555 3.09 -24.64 -37.99
CA PHE A 555 2.32 -25.78 -38.52
C PHE A 555 1.32 -25.35 -39.61
N TRP A 556 0.62 -24.23 -39.40
CA TRP A 556 -0.30 -23.69 -40.38
C TRP A 556 0.43 -23.35 -41.69
N TYR A 557 1.56 -22.66 -41.59
CA TYR A 557 2.37 -22.24 -42.73
C TYR A 557 2.94 -23.42 -43.51
N THR A 558 3.35 -24.49 -42.84
CA THR A 558 3.84 -25.70 -43.51
C THR A 558 2.73 -26.51 -44.17
N THR A 559 1.53 -26.51 -43.59
CA THR A 559 0.43 -27.38 -44.04
C THR A 559 -0.43 -26.72 -45.12
N PHE A 560 -0.80 -25.45 -44.91
CA PHE A 560 -1.73 -24.71 -45.76
C PHE A 560 -1.03 -23.65 -46.60
N GLY A 561 0.28 -23.48 -46.44
CA GLY A 561 1.05 -22.46 -47.14
C GLY A 561 0.86 -21.06 -46.57
N THR A 562 1.51 -20.09 -47.21
CA THR A 562 1.52 -18.68 -46.81
C THR A 562 0.89 -17.79 -47.88
N ASP A 563 -0.02 -18.29 -48.70
CA ASP A 563 -0.74 -17.47 -49.68
C ASP A 563 -1.89 -16.66 -49.01
N VAL A 564 -2.48 -15.73 -49.74
CA VAL A 564 -3.49 -14.82 -49.19
C VAL A 564 -4.73 -15.58 -48.66
N PRO A 565 -5.31 -16.55 -49.40
CA PRO A 565 -6.41 -17.37 -48.90
C PRO A 565 -6.08 -18.13 -47.60
N SER A 566 -4.89 -18.75 -47.51
CA SER A 566 -4.45 -19.43 -46.29
C SER A 566 -4.33 -18.46 -45.10
N MET A 567 -3.77 -17.26 -45.31
CA MET A 567 -3.65 -16.26 -44.23
C MET A 567 -5.02 -15.72 -43.79
N ALA A 568 -5.96 -15.55 -44.72
CA ALA A 568 -7.33 -15.17 -44.40
C ALA A 568 -8.02 -16.26 -43.56
N ALA A 569 -7.86 -17.53 -43.94
CA ALA A 569 -8.38 -18.66 -43.19
C ALA A 569 -7.75 -18.77 -41.79
N PHE A 570 -6.42 -18.61 -41.67
CA PHE A 570 -5.72 -18.54 -40.39
C PHE A 570 -6.32 -17.46 -39.50
N SER A 571 -6.50 -16.26 -40.03
CA SER A 571 -7.06 -15.12 -39.31
C SER A 571 -8.47 -15.41 -38.79
N VAL A 572 -9.36 -15.92 -39.64
CA VAL A 572 -10.72 -16.30 -39.24
C VAL A 572 -10.71 -17.36 -38.13
N VAL A 573 -9.90 -18.41 -38.28
CA VAL A 573 -9.77 -19.49 -37.28
C VAL A 573 -9.27 -18.94 -35.95
N VAL A 574 -8.18 -18.18 -35.96
CA VAL A 574 -7.56 -17.61 -34.76
C VAL A 574 -8.50 -16.63 -34.08
N MET A 575 -9.12 -15.70 -34.81
CA MET A 575 -10.06 -14.75 -34.22
C MET A 575 -11.27 -15.48 -33.61
N THR A 576 -11.76 -16.53 -34.27
CA THR A 576 -12.87 -17.35 -33.74
C THR A 576 -12.44 -18.07 -32.45
N ILE A 577 -11.29 -18.73 -32.44
CA ILE A 577 -10.76 -19.42 -31.25
C ILE A 577 -10.56 -18.42 -30.10
N CYS A 578 -9.90 -17.29 -30.36
CA CYS A 578 -9.65 -16.25 -29.37
C CYS A 578 -10.93 -15.60 -28.84
N ALA A 579 -11.99 -15.49 -29.65
CA ALA A 579 -13.30 -15.02 -29.21
C ALA A 579 -14.03 -16.06 -28.35
N LEU A 580 -13.87 -17.35 -28.67
CA LEU A 580 -14.52 -18.45 -27.95
C LEU A 580 -13.83 -18.78 -26.62
N ILE A 581 -12.51 -18.62 -26.51
CA ILE A 581 -11.75 -18.92 -25.27
C ILE A 581 -12.35 -18.19 -24.05
N PRO A 582 -12.53 -16.86 -24.04
CA PRO A 582 -13.17 -16.15 -22.93
C PRO A 582 -14.60 -16.65 -22.64
N CYS A 583 -15.40 -16.90 -23.67
CA CYS A 583 -16.80 -17.33 -23.54
C CYS A 583 -16.94 -18.76 -22.98
N ALA A 584 -16.13 -19.71 -23.47
CA ALA A 584 -16.07 -21.07 -22.97
C ALA A 584 -15.51 -21.11 -21.55
N TRP A 585 -14.54 -20.24 -21.25
CA TRP A 585 -13.89 -20.17 -19.94
C TRP A 585 -14.79 -19.60 -18.84
N LEU A 586 -15.60 -18.59 -19.15
CA LEU A 586 -16.61 -18.05 -18.23
C LEU A 586 -17.66 -19.13 -17.88
N LYS A 587 -18.01 -20.00 -18.82
CA LYS A 587 -18.92 -21.14 -18.59
C LYS A 587 -18.24 -22.29 -17.83
N CYS A 588 -16.99 -22.65 -18.16
CA CYS A 588 -16.22 -23.68 -17.46
C CYS A 588 -15.86 -23.30 -16.03
N CYS A 589 -15.59 -22.02 -15.72
CA CYS A 589 -15.35 -21.59 -14.34
C CYS A 589 -16.60 -21.72 -13.47
N SER A 590 -17.78 -21.44 -14.01
CA SER A 590 -19.06 -21.67 -13.33
C SER A 590 -19.31 -23.17 -13.12
N PHE A 591 -19.03 -24.00 -14.13
CA PHE A 591 -19.15 -25.45 -14.04
C PHE A 591 -18.17 -26.06 -13.04
N LEU A 592 -16.90 -25.63 -13.03
CA LEU A 592 -15.89 -26.10 -12.06
C LEU A 592 -16.16 -25.60 -10.64
N MET A 593 -16.80 -24.45 -10.44
CA MET A 593 -17.26 -24.00 -9.12
C MET A 593 -18.44 -24.82 -8.60
N VAL A 594 -19.36 -25.22 -9.48
CA VAL A 594 -20.43 -26.17 -9.15
C VAL A 594 -19.84 -27.56 -8.87
N PHE A 595 -18.89 -28.01 -9.68
CA PHE A 595 -18.23 -29.31 -9.56
C PHE A 595 -17.37 -29.40 -8.29
N LYS A 596 -16.73 -28.31 -7.86
CA LYS A 596 -15.98 -28.25 -6.59
C LYS A 596 -16.88 -28.30 -5.34
N ARG A 597 -18.18 -27.99 -5.47
CA ARG A 597 -19.17 -28.21 -4.42
C ARG A 597 -19.65 -29.66 -4.34
N THR A 598 -19.51 -30.44 -5.42
CA THR A 598 -20.00 -31.83 -5.50
C THR A 598 -18.92 -32.90 -5.54
N ALA A 599 -17.69 -32.58 -5.96
CA ALA A 599 -16.57 -33.52 -6.05
C ALA A 599 -15.51 -33.21 -4.99
N GLY A 600 -15.21 -34.19 -4.15
CA GLY A 600 -14.24 -34.08 -3.06
C GLY A 600 -12.85 -33.65 -3.53
N SER A 601 -12.12 -33.00 -2.60
CA SER A 601 -10.76 -32.41 -2.74
C SER A 601 -9.77 -33.23 -3.59
N ASN A 602 -9.85 -34.55 -3.54
CA ASN A 602 -8.86 -35.46 -4.12
C ASN A 602 -8.96 -35.58 -5.66
N MET A 603 -10.14 -35.39 -6.24
CA MET A 603 -10.32 -35.50 -7.70
C MET A 603 -9.81 -34.25 -8.43
N VAL A 604 -9.88 -33.09 -7.79
CA VAL A 604 -9.31 -31.82 -8.30
C VAL A 604 -7.78 -31.86 -8.24
N LYS A 605 -7.18 -32.48 -7.20
CA LYS A 605 -5.73 -32.72 -7.12
C LYS A 605 -5.26 -33.64 -8.26
N ALA A 606 -5.99 -34.72 -8.54
CA ALA A 606 -5.67 -35.65 -9.62
C ALA A 606 -5.72 -34.99 -11.01
N LEU A 607 -6.69 -34.11 -11.26
CA LEU A 607 -6.80 -33.38 -12.54
C LEU A 607 -5.68 -32.33 -12.73
N ILE A 608 -5.22 -31.70 -11.64
CA ILE A 608 -4.10 -30.76 -11.65
C ILE A 608 -2.77 -31.50 -11.84
N LEU A 609 -2.61 -32.69 -11.24
CA LEU A 609 -1.46 -33.58 -11.43
C LEU A 609 -1.39 -34.15 -12.86
N ALA A 610 -2.54 -34.40 -13.50
CA ALA A 610 -2.59 -34.89 -14.88
C ALA A 610 -2.16 -33.85 -15.94
N LEU A 611 -2.15 -32.56 -15.60
CA LEU A 611 -1.72 -31.47 -16.49
C LEU A 611 -0.25 -31.04 -16.26
N LEU A 612 0.50 -31.79 -15.43
CA LEU A 612 1.86 -31.45 -15.02
C LEU A 612 3.05 -32.06 -15.82
N PRO A 613 2.93 -32.64 -17.04
CA PRO A 613 4.13 -33.15 -17.72
C PRO A 613 4.80 -32.05 -18.57
N VAL A 614 5.34 -31.00 -17.93
CA VAL A 614 6.41 -30.12 -18.49
C VAL A 614 7.40 -29.66 -17.40
N ALA A 615 7.11 -29.85 -16.10
CA ALA A 615 7.94 -29.35 -15.00
C ALA A 615 8.94 -30.38 -14.43
N LEU A 616 9.17 -31.52 -15.09
CA LEU A 616 10.14 -32.54 -14.66
C LEU A 616 11.48 -32.38 -15.41
N ALA A 617 12.18 -31.31 -15.09
CA ALA A 617 13.63 -31.26 -15.12
C ALA A 617 14.06 -30.32 -13.99
N PHE A 618 14.91 -30.80 -13.09
CA PHE A 618 15.41 -30.14 -11.86
C PHE A 618 14.49 -30.22 -10.64
N ALA A 619 14.56 -31.34 -9.92
CA ALA A 619 15.08 -31.40 -8.54
C ALA A 619 14.79 -32.78 -7.95
N SER A 620 15.81 -33.62 -7.91
CA SER A 620 15.86 -34.77 -7.01
C SER A 620 16.13 -34.23 -5.61
N CYS A 621 15.18 -34.36 -4.69
CA CYS A 621 15.50 -34.49 -3.27
C CYS A 621 14.39 -35.29 -2.57
N PRO A 622 14.75 -36.22 -1.66
CA PRO A 622 13.93 -37.37 -1.33
C PRO A 622 12.81 -37.02 -0.35
N SER A 623 11.72 -37.75 -0.53
CA SER A 623 10.60 -37.93 0.37
C SER A 623 11.04 -38.23 1.80
N GLY A 624 10.53 -37.45 2.76
CA GLY A 624 10.53 -37.74 4.18
C GLY A 624 9.68 -36.72 4.92
N GLU A 625 8.48 -37.14 5.32
CA GLU A 625 7.66 -36.57 6.41
C GLU A 625 7.36 -35.07 6.37
N CYS A 626 6.24 -34.68 5.75
CA CYS A 626 5.59 -33.39 5.99
C CYS A 626 4.08 -33.52 5.72
N GLU A 627 3.38 -34.25 6.58
CA GLU A 627 1.91 -34.23 6.63
C GLU A 627 1.44 -34.07 8.08
N GLU A 628 1.86 -32.98 8.75
CA GLU A 628 1.17 -32.52 9.98
C GLU A 628 1.37 -31.04 10.35
N THR A 629 2.16 -30.26 9.62
CA THR A 629 2.44 -28.84 9.94
C THR A 629 1.43 -27.84 9.35
N ALA A 630 0.50 -28.29 8.50
CA ALA A 630 -0.46 -27.41 7.83
C ALA A 630 -1.57 -26.86 8.75
N VAL A 631 -1.76 -27.45 9.94
CA VAL A 631 -2.82 -27.03 10.88
C VAL A 631 -2.35 -25.89 11.80
N VAL A 632 -1.05 -25.78 12.07
CA VAL A 632 -0.49 -24.77 12.98
C VAL A 632 -0.38 -23.39 12.31
N GLN A 633 0.01 -23.34 11.03
CA GLN A 633 0.18 -22.09 10.28
C GLN A 633 -1.13 -21.35 9.97
N VAL A 634 -2.30 -22.01 10.12
CA VAL A 634 -3.60 -21.36 9.91
C VAL A 634 -3.96 -20.41 11.06
N ARG A 635 -3.47 -20.66 12.29
CA ARG A 635 -3.73 -19.77 13.45
C ARG A 635 -2.88 -18.51 13.46
N LYS A 636 -1.60 -18.58 13.07
CA LYS A 636 -0.69 -17.40 13.07
C LYS A 636 -0.95 -16.39 11.94
N SER A 637 -1.80 -16.71 10.96
CA SER A 637 -2.14 -15.79 9.85
C SER A 637 -3.33 -14.85 10.10
N GLY A 638 -3.90 -14.88 11.31
CA GLY A 638 -5.11 -14.14 11.69
C GLY A 638 -4.89 -12.72 12.23
N ARG A 639 -3.71 -12.38 12.77
CA ARG A 639 -3.45 -11.02 13.27
C ARG A 639 -2.77 -10.16 12.21
N SER A 640 -3.57 -9.25 11.67
CA SER A 640 -3.12 -8.06 10.97
C SER A 640 -2.09 -7.33 11.84
N LYS A 641 -1.00 -6.83 11.25
CA LYS A 641 0.09 -6.08 11.90
C LYS A 641 -0.35 -4.70 12.46
N ARG A 642 -1.64 -4.54 12.82
CA ARG A 642 -2.32 -3.25 13.04
C ARG A 642 -3.43 -3.24 14.09
N ASP A 643 -3.74 -4.35 14.74
CA ASP A 643 -4.64 -4.32 15.90
C ASP A 643 -3.78 -4.09 17.14
N LEU A 644 -4.06 -3.04 17.91
CA LEU A 644 -3.30 -2.72 19.13
C LEU A 644 -3.41 -3.90 20.10
N MET A 645 -2.27 -4.46 20.52
CA MET A 645 -2.23 -5.60 21.44
C MET A 645 -2.47 -5.12 22.86
N VAL A 646 -3.73 -5.09 23.29
CA VAL A 646 -4.10 -4.74 24.67
C VAL A 646 -4.15 -5.99 25.51
N GLY A 647 -3.30 -6.08 26.54
CA GLY A 647 -3.21 -7.20 27.46
C GLY A 647 -3.49 -6.82 28.91
N TYR A 648 -3.82 -7.82 29.72
CA TYR A 648 -4.09 -7.66 31.15
C TYR A 648 -3.50 -8.82 31.97
N TRP A 649 -2.74 -8.48 33.01
CA TRP A 649 -2.23 -9.43 34.01
C TRP A 649 -3.29 -9.69 35.07
N ALA A 650 -3.98 -10.83 35.00
CA ALA A 650 -4.90 -11.26 36.04
C ALA A 650 -4.14 -12.00 37.14
N TRP A 651 -4.14 -11.43 38.35
CA TRP A 651 -3.50 -12.02 39.53
C TRP A 651 -4.29 -13.25 40.00
N ALA A 652 -3.77 -14.44 39.69
CA ALA A 652 -4.50 -15.68 39.90
C ALA A 652 -4.82 -15.96 41.38
N TRP A 653 -3.97 -15.48 42.30
CA TRP A 653 -4.14 -15.68 43.74
C TRP A 653 -5.31 -14.88 44.36
N GLU A 654 -5.89 -13.93 43.64
CA GLU A 654 -7.10 -13.22 44.08
C GLU A 654 -8.38 -14.08 43.89
N GLY A 655 -8.27 -15.16 43.09
CA GLY A 655 -9.36 -16.06 42.78
C GLY A 655 -10.39 -15.50 41.78
N ALA A 656 -11.22 -16.36 41.22
CA ALA A 656 -12.26 -16.02 40.25
C ALA A 656 -13.20 -14.88 40.70
N ALA A 657 -13.57 -14.85 41.97
CA ALA A 657 -14.55 -13.90 42.52
C ALA A 657 -14.02 -12.45 42.57
N ASN A 658 -12.70 -12.27 42.63
CA ASN A 658 -12.04 -10.96 42.70
C ASN A 658 -11.23 -10.65 41.45
N THR A 659 -11.28 -11.52 40.42
CA THR A 659 -10.65 -11.25 39.13
C THR A 659 -11.41 -10.11 38.44
N ILE A 660 -10.82 -8.92 38.48
CA ILE A 660 -11.38 -7.73 37.85
C ILE A 660 -11.21 -7.86 36.32
N PRO A 661 -12.23 -7.55 35.51
CA PRO A 661 -12.08 -7.51 34.06
C PRO A 661 -11.00 -6.50 33.66
N GLY A 662 -10.12 -6.88 32.74
CA GLY A 662 -9.11 -5.96 32.20
C GLY A 662 -9.73 -4.85 31.32
N PRO A 663 -8.90 -3.95 30.76
CA PRO A 663 -9.35 -2.80 29.98
C PRO A 663 -10.34 -3.16 28.86
N ALA A 664 -11.25 -2.23 28.56
CA ALA A 664 -12.17 -2.38 27.43
C ALA A 664 -11.40 -2.62 26.12
N ASN A 665 -11.83 -3.61 25.33
CA ASN A 665 -11.15 -4.11 24.12
C ASN A 665 -9.84 -4.90 24.35
N GLN A 666 -9.62 -5.48 25.54
CA GLN A 666 -8.48 -6.38 25.76
C GLN A 666 -8.45 -7.53 24.74
N THR A 667 -7.29 -7.73 24.12
CA THR A 667 -7.02 -8.78 23.14
C THR A 667 -6.29 -9.98 23.76
N MET A 668 -5.79 -9.83 24.99
CA MET A 668 -5.04 -10.86 25.74
C MET A 668 -5.39 -10.81 27.23
N GLY A 669 -5.86 -11.93 27.76
CA GLY A 669 -6.05 -12.13 29.21
C GLY A 669 -5.02 -13.12 29.72
N ILE A 670 -4.28 -12.77 30.77
CA ILE A 670 -3.13 -13.55 31.24
C ILE A 670 -3.36 -14.02 32.67
N CYS A 671 -3.35 -15.33 32.91
CA CYS A 671 -3.30 -15.89 34.26
C CYS A 671 -1.87 -15.81 34.80
N PHE A 672 -1.63 -14.92 35.77
CA PHE A 672 -0.34 -14.73 36.42
C PHE A 672 -0.33 -15.34 37.84
N SER A 673 0.64 -16.21 38.13
CA SER A 673 0.79 -16.85 39.45
C SER A 673 2.18 -16.71 40.09
N GLY A 674 3.21 -16.38 39.30
CA GLY A 674 4.61 -16.39 39.75
C GLY A 674 5.26 -17.78 39.87
N TYR A 675 4.59 -18.87 39.50
CA TYR A 675 5.17 -20.23 39.55
C TYR A 675 6.03 -20.54 38.32
N THR A 676 7.25 -21.01 38.57
CA THR A 676 8.20 -21.47 37.53
C THR A 676 7.88 -22.87 37.00
N ASP A 677 7.26 -23.74 37.82
CA ASP A 677 6.84 -25.07 37.37
C ASP A 677 5.52 -24.98 36.60
N ALA A 678 5.56 -25.31 35.30
CA ALA A 678 4.41 -25.16 34.42
C ALA A 678 3.21 -26.03 34.83
N GLN A 679 3.43 -27.20 35.45
CA GLN A 679 2.34 -28.06 35.93
C GLN A 679 1.65 -27.44 37.14
N THR A 680 2.44 -26.92 38.07
CA THR A 680 1.95 -26.20 39.26
C THR A 680 1.17 -24.97 38.86
N ASN A 681 1.69 -24.16 37.91
CA ASN A 681 0.95 -23.00 37.42
C ASN A 681 -0.38 -23.39 36.74
N LEU A 682 -0.37 -24.38 35.86
CA LEU A 682 -1.58 -24.85 35.18
C LEU A 682 -2.64 -25.29 36.19
N ASN A 683 -2.24 -26.08 37.19
CA ASN A 683 -3.13 -26.54 38.25
C ASN A 683 -3.68 -25.36 39.08
N PHE A 684 -2.85 -24.36 39.36
CA PHE A 684 -3.24 -23.18 40.12
C PHE A 684 -4.27 -22.32 39.36
N CYS A 685 -4.03 -22.01 38.09
CA CYS A 685 -4.99 -21.27 37.26
C CYS A 685 -6.34 -22.00 37.15
N ILE A 686 -6.33 -23.34 37.13
CA ILE A 686 -7.55 -24.16 37.11
C ILE A 686 -8.25 -24.12 38.47
N SER A 687 -7.52 -24.29 39.59
CA SER A 687 -8.11 -24.35 40.93
C SER A 687 -8.72 -23.04 41.37
N GLU A 688 -8.09 -21.91 41.02
CA GLU A 688 -8.59 -20.57 41.31
C GLU A 688 -9.74 -20.15 40.40
N GLY A 689 -10.03 -20.92 39.35
CA GLY A 689 -11.17 -20.71 38.47
C GLY A 689 -11.10 -19.43 37.64
N VAL A 690 -9.91 -18.86 37.43
CA VAL A 690 -9.73 -17.55 36.78
C VAL A 690 -9.86 -17.58 35.25
N ILE A 691 -9.68 -18.75 34.63
CA ILE A 691 -9.66 -18.95 33.16
C ILE A 691 -10.90 -18.41 32.43
N PRO A 692 -12.14 -18.54 32.95
CA PRO A 692 -13.31 -17.91 32.33
C PRO A 692 -13.31 -16.38 32.42
N TYR A 693 -12.65 -15.81 33.42
CA TYR A 693 -12.74 -14.39 33.77
C TYR A 693 -11.64 -13.52 33.15
N ILE A 694 -10.46 -14.08 32.82
CA ILE A 694 -9.34 -13.33 32.23
C ILE A 694 -9.68 -12.63 30.90
N CYS A 695 -10.75 -13.06 30.21
CA CYS A 695 -11.24 -12.43 28.98
C CYS A 695 -12.65 -11.83 29.12
N SER A 696 -13.21 -11.75 30.33
CA SER A 696 -14.63 -11.40 30.54
C SER A 696 -14.99 -9.95 30.18
N GLY A 697 -14.03 -9.02 30.20
CA GLY A 697 -14.21 -7.61 29.82
C GLY A 697 -13.97 -7.29 28.34
N SER A 698 -13.81 -8.31 27.47
CA SER A 698 -13.49 -8.09 26.06
C SER A 698 -14.71 -8.10 25.14
N ASP A 699 -14.89 -7.02 24.38
CA ASP A 699 -15.84 -6.94 23.25
C ASP A 699 -15.22 -7.44 21.92
N VAL A 700 -13.98 -7.94 21.97
CA VAL A 700 -13.20 -8.42 20.82
C VAL A 700 -12.71 -9.85 21.05
N THR A 701 -12.02 -10.44 20.06
CA THR A 701 -11.42 -11.78 20.24
C THR A 701 -10.24 -11.71 21.23
N CYS A 702 -10.43 -12.24 22.43
CA CYS A 702 -9.43 -12.26 23.51
C CYS A 702 -8.77 -13.64 23.63
N THR A 703 -7.44 -13.67 23.46
CA THR A 703 -6.61 -14.87 23.64
C THR A 703 -6.26 -15.07 25.11
N LYS A 704 -6.28 -16.32 25.58
CA LYS A 704 -6.00 -16.68 26.98
C LYS A 704 -4.58 -17.21 27.15
N TRP A 705 -3.83 -16.64 28.09
CA TRP A 705 -2.43 -16.99 28.30
C TRP A 705 -2.19 -17.44 29.73
N MET A 706 -1.22 -18.34 29.91
CA MET A 706 -0.67 -18.68 31.21
C MET A 706 0.80 -18.32 31.29
N THR A 707 1.30 -18.05 32.49
CA THR A 707 2.70 -17.68 32.71
C THR A 707 3.54 -18.87 33.15
N VAL A 708 4.84 -18.81 32.94
CA VAL A 708 5.81 -19.74 33.53
C VAL A 708 6.99 -18.88 33.97
N GLY A 709 7.22 -18.80 35.27
CA GLY A 709 8.22 -17.91 35.87
C GLY A 709 7.61 -16.74 36.64
N GLY A 710 8.39 -15.68 36.81
CA GLY A 710 8.08 -14.52 37.64
C GLY A 710 8.44 -14.70 39.12
N ALA A 711 8.14 -13.69 39.92
CA ALA A 711 8.39 -13.65 41.37
C ALA A 711 9.86 -13.91 41.75
N GLY A 712 10.81 -13.45 40.93
CA GLY A 712 12.25 -13.60 41.16
C GLY A 712 12.79 -15.01 40.93
N THR A 713 12.13 -15.81 40.10
CA THR A 713 12.56 -17.18 39.78
C THR A 713 13.39 -17.26 38.50
N THR A 714 14.27 -18.26 38.41
CA THR A 714 15.18 -18.44 37.27
C THR A 714 14.56 -19.30 36.18
N THR A 715 14.58 -18.81 34.94
CA THR A 715 14.23 -19.57 33.74
C THR A 715 15.47 -20.25 33.16
N ASP A 716 15.47 -21.58 33.11
CA ASP A 716 16.51 -22.42 32.51
C ASP A 716 15.91 -23.43 31.51
N ARG A 717 16.76 -24.29 30.93
CA ARG A 717 16.31 -25.38 30.04
C ARG A 717 15.23 -26.28 30.66
N THR A 718 15.30 -26.52 31.97
CA THR A 718 14.35 -27.39 32.69
C THR A 718 12.95 -26.78 32.69
N VAL A 719 12.86 -25.47 32.97
CA VAL A 719 11.61 -24.70 32.95
C VAL A 719 11.01 -24.68 31.53
N LEU A 720 11.84 -24.40 30.53
CA LEU A 720 11.42 -24.35 29.13
C LEU A 720 10.88 -25.71 28.65
N SER A 721 11.62 -26.79 28.89
CA SER A 721 11.20 -28.15 28.50
C SER A 721 10.00 -28.65 29.29
N GLY A 722 9.84 -28.25 30.55
CA GLY A 722 8.66 -28.54 31.37
C GLY A 722 7.38 -27.95 30.77
N ALA A 723 7.43 -26.69 30.29
CA ALA A 723 6.30 -26.07 29.60
C ALA A 723 5.97 -26.79 28.28
N VAL A 724 7.00 -27.15 27.48
CA VAL A 724 6.83 -27.90 26.23
C VAL A 724 6.14 -29.26 26.49
N GLY A 725 6.56 -29.98 27.53
CA GLY A 725 6.00 -31.28 27.90
C GLY A 725 4.50 -31.23 28.27
N LEU A 726 3.99 -30.06 28.63
CA LEU A 726 2.60 -29.84 29.02
C LEU A 726 1.73 -29.20 27.95
N ALA A 727 2.25 -28.97 26.74
CA ALA A 727 1.54 -28.21 25.69
C ALA A 727 0.10 -28.71 25.43
N ALA A 728 -0.10 -30.04 25.41
CA ALA A 728 -1.42 -30.63 25.24
C ALA A 728 -2.36 -30.34 26.42
N SER A 729 -1.86 -30.46 27.65
CA SER A 729 -2.60 -30.19 28.89
C SER A 729 -3.00 -28.72 28.98
N ILE A 730 -2.07 -27.81 28.68
CA ILE A 730 -2.27 -26.35 28.65
C ILE A 730 -3.40 -25.99 27.70
N ARG A 731 -3.35 -26.50 26.46
CA ARG A 731 -4.40 -26.28 25.46
C ARG A 731 -5.74 -26.87 25.87
N SER A 732 -5.73 -28.05 26.49
CA SER A 732 -6.96 -28.71 26.97
C SER A 732 -7.64 -27.96 28.11
N ALA A 733 -6.87 -27.23 28.92
CA ALA A 733 -7.38 -26.37 29.98
C ALA A 733 -8.01 -25.07 29.47
N GLY A 734 -7.85 -24.76 28.18
CA GLY A 734 -8.45 -23.59 27.52
C GLY A 734 -7.51 -22.40 27.35
N PHE A 735 -6.20 -22.60 27.46
CA PHE A 735 -5.20 -21.58 27.11
C PHE A 735 -4.86 -21.63 25.61
N ASP A 736 -4.67 -20.45 25.02
CA ASP A 736 -4.21 -20.23 23.65
C ASP A 736 -2.70 -20.06 23.55
N GLY A 737 -2.03 -19.68 24.65
CA GLY A 737 -0.58 -19.47 24.67
C GLY A 737 0.08 -19.52 26.04
N VAL A 738 1.41 -19.49 26.02
CA VAL A 738 2.30 -19.53 27.19
C VAL A 738 3.21 -18.30 27.16
N ILE A 739 3.45 -17.70 28.33
CA ILE A 739 4.37 -16.58 28.51
C ILE A 739 5.49 -17.01 29.45
N PHE A 740 6.73 -16.93 29.00
CA PHE A 740 7.88 -17.08 29.88
C PHE A 740 8.17 -15.74 30.56
N ASP A 741 8.03 -15.70 31.89
CA ASP A 741 8.36 -14.53 32.71
C ASP A 741 9.77 -14.66 33.26
N SER A 742 10.72 -14.23 32.42
CA SER A 742 12.14 -14.45 32.56
C SER A 742 12.84 -13.24 33.15
N GLU A 743 12.58 -13.00 34.44
CA GLU A 743 13.26 -11.98 35.25
C GLU A 743 14.71 -12.36 35.56
N TYR A 744 14.97 -13.66 35.77
CA TYR A 744 16.30 -14.25 35.90
C TYR A 744 16.44 -15.40 34.91
N VAL A 745 17.62 -15.54 34.31
CA VAL A 745 17.90 -16.63 33.37
C VAL A 745 19.23 -17.30 33.66
N GLU A 746 19.33 -18.59 33.37
CA GLU A 746 20.54 -19.37 33.54
C GLU A 746 20.83 -20.20 32.30
N ALA A 747 22.00 -19.97 31.72
CA ALA A 747 22.52 -20.76 30.63
C ALA A 747 23.29 -21.98 31.16
N GLN A 748 23.24 -23.08 30.40
CA GLN A 748 24.03 -24.25 30.71
C GLN A 748 25.54 -23.96 30.61
N SER A 749 25.97 -23.25 29.56
CA SER A 749 27.38 -22.85 29.42
C SER A 749 27.60 -21.50 28.75
N THR A 750 26.78 -21.12 27.76
CA THR A 750 26.91 -19.84 27.06
C THR A 750 25.56 -19.19 26.77
N SER A 751 25.56 -17.88 26.46
CA SER A 751 24.38 -17.17 25.95
C SER A 751 23.74 -17.87 24.74
N THR A 752 24.56 -18.47 23.87
CA THR A 752 24.09 -19.14 22.65
C THR A 752 23.26 -20.37 22.99
N ASP A 753 23.71 -21.18 23.96
CA ASP A 753 22.96 -22.38 24.36
C ASP A 753 21.57 -22.02 24.90
N LEU A 754 21.50 -20.96 25.70
CA LEU A 754 20.23 -20.51 26.25
C LEU A 754 19.31 -19.93 25.16
N VAL A 755 19.86 -19.18 24.20
CA VAL A 755 19.09 -18.70 23.03
C VAL A 755 18.55 -19.88 22.21
N GLU A 756 19.35 -20.94 22.02
CA GLU A 756 18.91 -22.17 21.36
C GLU A 756 17.82 -22.89 22.16
N ASP A 757 17.93 -22.94 23.48
CA ASP A 757 16.91 -23.54 24.35
C ASP A 757 15.56 -22.81 24.25
N PHE A 758 15.59 -21.47 24.25
CA PHE A 758 14.39 -20.66 24.03
C PHE A 758 13.80 -20.90 22.63
N TYR A 759 14.65 -20.91 21.59
CA TYR A 759 14.19 -21.16 20.22
C TYR A 759 13.58 -22.55 20.04
N GLU A 760 14.16 -23.58 20.66
CA GLU A 760 13.60 -24.93 20.64
C GLU A 760 12.24 -24.97 21.35
N ALA A 761 12.15 -24.34 22.52
CA ALA A 761 10.90 -24.29 23.29
C ALA A 761 9.79 -23.53 22.55
N THR A 762 10.09 -22.37 21.96
CA THR A 762 9.12 -21.57 21.20
C THR A 762 8.67 -22.30 19.95
N ALA A 763 9.58 -22.96 19.23
CA ALA A 763 9.26 -23.77 18.05
C ALA A 763 8.37 -24.98 18.40
N ASN A 764 8.65 -25.67 19.51
CA ASN A 764 7.89 -26.84 19.95
C ASN A 764 6.49 -26.46 20.47
N LEU A 765 6.37 -25.40 21.27
CA LEU A 765 5.07 -24.88 21.73
C LEU A 765 4.22 -24.37 20.56
N SER A 766 4.84 -23.63 19.63
CA SER A 766 4.22 -23.19 18.38
C SER A 766 3.70 -24.38 17.58
N SER A 767 4.51 -25.43 17.40
CA SER A 767 4.13 -26.66 16.70
C SER A 767 3.00 -27.43 17.40
N ALA A 768 2.89 -27.32 18.72
CA ALA A 768 1.75 -27.85 19.49
C ALA A 768 0.48 -26.99 19.38
N GLY A 769 0.52 -25.87 18.64
CA GLY A 769 -0.60 -24.98 18.38
C GLY A 769 -0.87 -23.96 19.48
N LEU A 770 0.11 -23.70 20.35
CA LEU A 770 0.11 -22.63 21.35
C LEU A 770 0.86 -21.40 20.81
N MET A 771 0.42 -20.21 21.20
CA MET A 771 1.18 -18.98 21.02
C MET A 771 2.24 -18.85 22.11
N VAL A 772 3.32 -18.11 21.85
CA VAL A 772 4.44 -17.96 22.80
C VAL A 772 4.79 -16.48 22.97
N GLY A 773 4.86 -16.03 24.22
CA GLY A 773 5.35 -14.69 24.59
C GLY A 773 6.52 -14.80 25.57
N ILE A 774 7.36 -13.78 25.61
CA ILE A 774 8.42 -13.64 26.63
C ILE A 774 8.27 -12.27 27.28
N THR A 775 8.35 -12.21 28.60
CA THR A 775 8.47 -10.98 29.37
C THR A 775 9.77 -10.98 30.16
N THR A 776 10.30 -9.79 30.41
CA THR A 776 11.56 -9.58 31.11
C THR A 776 11.55 -8.27 31.88
N SER A 777 12.39 -8.16 32.90
CA SER A 777 12.53 -6.94 33.69
C SER A 777 13.15 -5.83 32.85
N HIS A 778 12.53 -4.65 32.78
CA HIS A 778 13.05 -3.53 31.97
C HIS A 778 13.47 -3.97 30.55
N SER A 779 14.73 -3.78 30.16
CA SER A 779 15.24 -4.10 28.83
C SER A 779 15.86 -5.49 28.69
N ALA A 780 16.09 -6.21 29.79
CA ALA A 780 16.72 -7.54 29.83
C ALA A 780 16.63 -8.15 31.24
N PRO A 781 16.81 -9.47 31.41
CA PRO A 781 16.73 -10.12 32.74
C PRO A 781 17.64 -9.44 33.78
N LEU A 782 17.15 -9.29 35.01
CA LEU A 782 17.92 -8.74 36.14
C LEU A 782 19.18 -9.56 36.40
N GLY A 783 19.13 -10.88 36.19
CA GLY A 783 20.31 -11.73 36.28
C GLY A 783 20.43 -12.70 35.12
N CYS A 784 21.66 -12.84 34.61
CA CYS A 784 22.05 -13.81 33.59
C CYS A 784 23.23 -14.65 34.12
N THR A 785 22.98 -15.90 34.49
CA THR A 785 24.05 -16.82 34.94
C THR A 785 24.64 -17.55 33.73
N ASN A 786 25.97 -17.53 33.59
CA ASN A 786 26.71 -18.11 32.45
C ASN A 786 26.31 -17.55 31.06
N CYS A 787 25.77 -16.34 31.01
CA CYS A 787 25.32 -15.69 29.79
C CYS A 787 25.47 -14.17 29.88
N ASN A 788 25.38 -13.50 28.73
CA ASN A 788 25.20 -12.06 28.64
C ASN A 788 23.73 -11.75 28.31
N ALA A 789 23.10 -10.92 29.12
CA ALA A 789 21.66 -10.65 29.02
C ALA A 789 21.28 -10.00 27.67
N ALA A 790 22.12 -9.12 27.14
CA ALA A 790 21.87 -8.43 25.86
C ALA A 790 21.94 -9.40 24.67
N GLU A 791 22.83 -10.39 24.70
CA GLU A 791 22.88 -11.45 23.68
C GLU A 791 21.63 -12.34 23.71
N VAL A 792 21.16 -12.69 24.92
CA VAL A 792 19.95 -13.48 25.10
C VAL A 792 18.71 -12.77 24.54
N VAL A 793 18.52 -11.49 24.90
CA VAL A 793 17.40 -10.68 24.38
C VAL A 793 17.48 -10.50 22.87
N LYS A 794 18.67 -10.27 22.29
CA LYS A 794 18.85 -10.22 20.83
C LYS A 794 18.45 -11.53 20.15
N GLY A 795 18.73 -12.67 20.78
CA GLY A 795 18.26 -13.98 20.36
C GLY A 795 16.73 -14.05 20.31
N TRP A 796 16.05 -13.63 21.38
CA TRP A 796 14.59 -13.59 21.44
C TRP A 796 13.97 -12.68 20.38
N LEU A 797 14.54 -11.50 20.17
CA LEU A 797 14.07 -10.52 19.18
C LEU A 797 14.23 -11.01 17.72
N ALA A 798 15.08 -12.00 17.49
CA ALA A 798 15.30 -12.64 16.19
C ALA A 798 14.49 -13.94 16.00
N ASP A 799 13.75 -14.42 17.02
CA ASP A 799 13.02 -15.67 16.96
C ASP A 799 11.70 -15.53 16.16
N PRO A 800 11.55 -16.21 15.00
CA PRO A 800 10.33 -16.16 14.20
C PRO A 800 9.13 -16.91 14.82
N ASN A 801 9.35 -17.71 15.86
CA ASN A 801 8.30 -18.46 16.54
C ASN A 801 7.67 -17.67 17.69
N LEU A 802 8.31 -16.59 18.14
CA LEU A 802 7.84 -15.73 19.22
C LEU A 802 6.71 -14.80 18.70
N ASP A 803 5.55 -14.82 19.37
CA ASP A 803 4.38 -14.04 18.95
C ASP A 803 4.48 -12.58 19.42
N TRP A 804 5.11 -12.31 20.56
CA TRP A 804 5.42 -10.97 21.07
C TRP A 804 6.44 -11.03 22.23
N ILE A 805 7.09 -9.89 22.51
CA ILE A 805 7.95 -9.68 23.68
C ILE A 805 7.41 -8.51 24.52
N SER A 806 7.45 -8.62 25.84
CA SER A 806 6.93 -7.61 26.78
C SER A 806 8.01 -7.19 27.78
N PRO A 807 8.75 -6.12 27.53
CA PRO A 807 9.59 -5.51 28.57
C PRO A 807 8.73 -4.89 29.67
N GLN A 808 9.08 -5.11 30.95
CA GLN A 808 8.38 -4.55 32.10
C GLN A 808 8.89 -3.14 32.40
N LEU A 809 8.08 -2.12 32.12
CA LEU A 809 8.43 -0.71 32.33
C LEU A 809 8.13 -0.26 33.77
N TYR A 810 8.45 -1.11 34.74
CA TYR A 810 8.27 -0.89 36.17
C TYR A 810 9.10 -1.88 36.96
N SER A 811 9.50 -1.51 38.19
CA SER A 811 10.11 -2.45 39.14
C SER A 811 9.13 -2.95 40.18
N ASN A 812 8.18 -2.11 40.60
CA ASN A 812 7.19 -2.42 41.65
C ASN A 812 5.75 -2.50 41.12
N GLY A 813 5.53 -2.18 39.85
CA GLY A 813 4.21 -2.19 39.21
C GLY A 813 3.37 -0.93 39.41
N TYR A 814 3.85 0.10 40.10
CA TYR A 814 3.08 1.32 40.40
C TYR A 814 3.53 2.53 39.57
N SER A 815 4.81 2.63 39.24
CA SER A 815 5.40 3.76 38.50
C SER A 815 5.94 3.33 37.16
N LEU A 816 5.70 4.14 36.12
CA LEU A 816 6.33 3.95 34.83
C LEU A 816 7.83 4.26 34.92
N GLU A 817 8.65 3.31 34.53
CA GLU A 817 10.10 3.37 34.55
C GLU A 817 10.62 3.10 33.12
N LEU A 818 11.16 4.15 32.48
CA LEU A 818 11.65 4.10 31.09
C LEU A 818 13.17 3.87 31.00
N VAL A 819 13.72 3.22 32.01
CA VAL A 819 15.17 2.97 32.15
C VAL A 819 15.52 1.55 31.69
N PRO A 820 16.71 1.31 31.12
CA PRO A 820 17.16 -0.05 30.86
C PRO A 820 17.49 -0.78 32.17
N THR A 821 17.62 -2.10 32.11
CA THR A 821 18.01 -2.94 33.25
C THR A 821 19.38 -2.49 33.77
N SER A 822 19.44 -2.06 35.03
CA SER A 822 20.66 -1.54 35.65
C SER A 822 21.80 -2.55 35.64
N ASP A 823 21.48 -3.82 35.89
CA ASP A 823 22.44 -4.87 36.24
C ASP A 823 23.38 -5.21 35.07
N CYS A 824 22.89 -5.07 33.84
CA CYS A 824 23.65 -5.30 32.60
C CYS A 824 23.88 -4.03 31.77
N SER A 825 23.50 -2.85 32.28
CA SER A 825 23.63 -1.56 31.56
C SER A 825 25.08 -1.15 31.29
N THR A 826 26.03 -1.73 32.03
CA THR A 826 27.47 -1.47 31.92
C THR A 826 28.26 -2.65 31.35
N GLU A 827 27.59 -3.73 30.97
CA GLU A 827 28.21 -4.89 30.33
C GLU A 827 28.58 -4.61 28.87
N SER A 828 29.32 -5.53 28.24
CA SER A 828 29.65 -5.47 26.82
C SER A 828 29.29 -6.82 26.15
N PRO A 829 28.24 -6.89 25.33
CA PRO A 829 27.33 -5.78 24.97
C PRO A 829 26.42 -5.36 26.14
N ALA A 830 26.11 -4.06 26.21
CA ALA A 830 25.19 -3.50 27.21
C ALA A 830 23.74 -3.84 26.84
N CYS A 831 22.89 -4.02 27.85
CA CYS A 831 21.46 -4.30 27.66
C CYS A 831 20.61 -3.03 27.58
N THR A 832 21.05 -2.04 26.81
CA THR A 832 20.33 -0.78 26.59
C THR A 832 19.19 -0.94 25.57
N TRP A 833 18.24 0.00 25.53
CA TRP A 833 17.04 -0.12 24.68
C TRP A 833 17.34 -0.22 23.17
N ASP A 834 18.51 0.20 22.69
CA ASP A 834 18.94 0.08 21.29
C ASP A 834 18.97 -1.37 20.80
N ILE A 835 19.07 -2.36 21.69
CA ILE A 835 19.03 -3.78 21.29
C ILE A 835 17.67 -4.18 20.68
N TYR A 836 16.60 -3.42 20.93
CA TYR A 836 15.26 -3.62 20.38
C TYR A 836 15.08 -2.96 19.00
N GLU A 837 16.06 -2.20 18.50
CA GLU A 837 16.01 -1.66 17.15
C GLU A 837 15.91 -2.78 16.11
N ASN A 838 15.03 -2.61 15.12
CA ASN A 838 14.79 -3.58 14.05
C ASN A 838 14.25 -4.95 14.49
N ALA A 839 13.71 -5.06 15.71
CA ALA A 839 13.00 -6.25 16.16
C ALA A 839 11.95 -6.72 15.12
N ILE A 840 11.97 -8.00 14.79
CA ILE A 840 10.95 -8.59 13.90
C ILE A 840 9.70 -9.03 14.68
N VAL A 841 9.86 -9.24 15.99
CA VAL A 841 8.82 -9.60 16.96
C VAL A 841 8.10 -8.33 17.44
N PRO A 842 6.76 -8.34 17.60
CA PRO A 842 6.03 -7.23 18.22
C PRO A 842 6.47 -6.97 19.66
N ILE A 843 6.74 -5.70 19.99
CA ILE A 843 7.11 -5.21 21.31
C ILE A 843 5.86 -4.65 21.99
N VAL A 844 5.43 -5.30 23.07
CA VAL A 844 4.17 -5.05 23.80
C VAL A 844 4.50 -4.87 25.28
N PRO A 845 5.06 -3.73 25.72
CA PRO A 845 5.55 -3.54 27.07
C PRO A 845 4.48 -3.73 28.14
N SER A 846 4.90 -4.23 29.30
CA SER A 846 4.06 -4.21 30.49
C SER A 846 4.16 -2.84 31.16
N VAL A 847 3.00 -2.23 31.46
CA VAL A 847 2.87 -0.91 32.07
C VAL A 847 2.02 -0.99 33.34
N PRO A 848 2.24 -0.12 34.35
CA PRO A 848 1.39 -0.09 35.54
C PRO A 848 -0.09 0.10 35.21
N TYR A 849 -0.40 1.14 34.44
CA TYR A 849 -1.75 1.53 34.04
C TYR A 849 -1.82 1.77 32.54
N ALA A 850 -2.96 1.46 31.91
CA ALA A 850 -3.20 1.68 30.48
C ALA A 850 -2.87 3.10 30.02
N TYR A 851 -3.25 4.12 30.80
CA TYR A 851 -3.02 5.52 30.41
C TYR A 851 -1.52 5.88 30.31
N MET A 852 -0.63 5.15 31.00
CA MET A 852 0.82 5.39 30.93
C MET A 852 1.44 4.92 29.61
N TYR A 853 0.69 4.17 28.79
CA TYR A 853 1.13 3.75 27.47
C TYR A 853 1.12 4.92 26.47
N ASP A 854 0.03 5.69 26.38
CA ASP A 854 -0.20 6.67 25.30
C ASP A 854 -0.76 8.05 25.73
N GLN A 855 -0.99 8.32 27.03
CA GLN A 855 -1.47 9.64 27.49
C GLN A 855 -0.34 10.58 27.96
N ALA A 856 -0.48 11.87 27.68
CA ALA A 856 0.60 12.87 27.70
C ALA A 856 1.24 13.17 29.07
N SER A 857 2.58 13.16 29.09
CA SER A 857 3.54 14.00 29.84
C SER A 857 4.91 13.28 29.95
N THR A 858 4.90 11.94 29.99
CA THR A 858 6.03 11.02 29.74
C THR A 858 5.47 9.62 29.46
N ASN A 859 4.94 9.35 28.26
CA ASN A 859 4.37 8.05 27.91
C ASN A 859 5.41 7.12 27.24
N ALA A 860 5.16 5.82 27.27
CA ALA A 860 6.07 4.84 26.68
C ALA A 860 6.18 4.98 25.15
N VAL A 861 5.07 5.29 24.46
CA VAL A 861 5.04 5.38 22.99
C VAL A 861 6.00 6.45 22.45
N ASP A 862 5.93 7.65 23.00
CA ASP A 862 6.74 8.80 22.58
C ASP A 862 8.21 8.58 22.96
N TYR A 863 8.49 8.08 24.17
CA TYR A 863 9.86 7.81 24.60
C TYR A 863 10.60 6.82 23.67
N PHE A 864 10.00 5.66 23.40
CA PHE A 864 10.62 4.64 22.54
C PHE A 864 10.76 5.10 21.09
N LYS A 865 9.78 5.88 20.61
CA LYS A 865 9.80 6.39 19.25
C LYS A 865 10.81 7.51 19.05
N ASP A 866 10.85 8.48 19.96
CA ASP A 866 11.69 9.68 19.82
C ASP A 866 13.15 9.39 20.19
N THR A 867 13.38 8.51 21.17
CA THR A 867 14.73 8.21 21.66
C THR A 867 15.42 7.12 20.86
N TYR A 868 14.68 6.08 20.44
CA TYR A 868 15.25 4.86 19.83
C TYR A 868 14.63 4.49 18.47
N ASN A 869 13.67 5.26 17.96
CA ASN A 869 12.92 4.93 16.73
C ASN A 869 12.26 3.53 16.79
N ILE A 870 11.89 3.09 18.00
CA ILE A 870 11.19 1.84 18.25
C ILE A 870 9.70 2.11 18.22
N THR A 871 8.96 1.31 17.44
CA THR A 871 7.49 1.37 17.40
C THR A 871 6.94 0.23 18.26
N LEU A 872 6.19 0.57 19.31
CA LEU A 872 5.46 -0.37 20.14
C LEU A 872 4.17 -0.84 19.45
N GLN A 873 3.72 -2.08 19.70
CA GLN A 873 2.54 -2.69 19.08
C GLN A 873 1.36 -2.89 20.05
N GLY A 874 1.52 -2.50 21.31
CA GLY A 874 0.48 -2.55 22.34
C GLY A 874 1.07 -2.44 23.74
N TYR A 875 0.28 -2.78 24.76
CA TYR A 875 0.71 -2.82 26.15
C TYR A 875 0.02 -3.94 26.92
N ILE A 876 0.59 -4.33 28.06
CA ILE A 876 -0.02 -5.23 29.02
C ILE A 876 -0.14 -4.50 30.37
N GLN A 877 -1.37 -4.29 30.85
CA GLN A 877 -1.59 -3.59 32.12
C GLN A 877 -1.37 -4.53 33.30
N TRP A 878 -0.64 -4.04 34.31
CA TRP A 878 -0.36 -4.74 35.56
C TRP A 878 -1.39 -4.49 36.67
N ILE A 879 -1.75 -3.23 36.92
CA ILE A 879 -2.65 -2.86 38.03
C ILE A 879 -4.09 -3.23 37.71
N GLN A 880 -4.82 -3.74 38.71
CA GLN A 880 -6.23 -4.11 38.59
C GLN A 880 -7.13 -2.85 38.65
N GLU A 881 -8.18 -2.73 37.81
CA GLU A 881 -9.00 -1.50 37.65
C GLU A 881 -9.94 -1.12 38.83
N VAL A 882 -9.80 -1.77 40.00
CA VAL A 882 -10.54 -1.40 41.22
C VAL A 882 -9.56 -0.97 42.31
N ASP A 883 -8.94 0.19 42.12
CA ASP A 883 -8.39 0.94 43.26
C ASP A 883 -8.86 2.39 43.19
N SER A 884 -10.08 2.62 43.69
CA SER A 884 -10.66 3.95 43.91
C SER A 884 -10.08 4.64 45.15
N SER A 885 -8.95 4.18 45.69
CA SER A 885 -8.29 4.81 46.84
C SER A 885 -7.09 5.71 46.51
N PHE A 886 -6.72 5.88 45.24
CA PHE A 886 -5.67 6.83 44.86
C PHE A 886 -6.25 8.15 44.33
N ASN A 887 -6.37 9.12 45.23
CA ASN A 887 -6.65 10.52 44.91
C ASN A 887 -5.34 11.19 44.43
N PRO A 888 -5.22 11.67 43.18
CA PRO A 888 -4.01 12.31 42.69
C PRO A 888 -4.00 13.78 43.16
N ASP A 889 -3.64 14.02 44.42
CA ASP A 889 -3.35 15.36 44.91
C ASP A 889 -1.82 15.58 44.93
N PRO A 890 -1.25 16.52 44.15
CA PRO A 890 0.17 16.78 44.14
C PRO A 890 0.51 17.73 45.30
N SER A 891 0.64 17.18 46.52
CA SER A 891 1.34 17.89 47.60
C SER A 891 2.32 16.95 48.33
N PRO A 892 3.57 17.39 48.58
CA PRO A 892 4.56 16.53 49.22
C PRO A 892 4.33 16.53 50.73
N SER A 893 3.98 15.38 51.30
CA SER A 893 4.01 15.19 52.75
C SER A 893 4.43 13.75 53.11
N PRO A 894 5.02 13.54 54.31
CA PRO A 894 6.27 12.80 54.46
C PRO A 894 6.09 11.28 54.59
N SER A 895 7.13 10.58 54.13
CA SER A 895 7.34 9.13 54.16
C SER A 895 6.96 8.43 55.48
N PRO A 896 6.18 7.34 55.44
CA PRO A 896 6.11 6.37 56.52
C PRO A 896 7.17 5.26 56.35
N SER A 897 7.87 4.96 57.45
CA SER A 897 8.92 3.95 57.59
C SER A 897 8.45 2.50 57.34
N PRO A 898 9.33 1.58 56.90
CA PRO A 898 8.98 0.21 56.53
C PRO A 898 8.75 -0.68 57.76
N LYS A 899 7.57 -1.30 57.86
CA LYS A 899 7.35 -2.47 58.72
C LYS A 899 7.58 -3.74 57.89
N GLY A 900 8.67 -4.41 58.20
CA GLY A 900 9.18 -5.53 57.41
C GLY A 900 8.49 -6.86 57.63
N TYR A 901 8.70 -7.74 56.67
CA TYR A 901 8.68 -9.19 56.82
C TYR A 901 10.05 -9.74 56.37
N TYR A 902 11.02 -9.71 57.28
CA TYR A 902 12.21 -10.57 57.21
C TYR A 902 12.04 -11.68 58.24
N GLY A 903 11.68 -12.87 57.79
CA GLY A 903 11.83 -14.10 58.57
C GLY A 903 13.29 -14.54 58.57
N ARG A 904 14.10 -14.08 59.53
CA ARG A 904 15.43 -14.65 59.78
C ARG A 904 15.29 -16.06 60.35
N LYS A 905 15.76 -17.08 59.62
CA LYS A 905 16.23 -18.33 60.23
C LYS A 905 17.65 -18.10 60.76
N LYS A 906 17.82 -18.26 62.08
CA LYS A 906 19.11 -18.33 62.77
C LYS A 906 19.89 -19.56 62.29
N TRP A 907 21.16 -19.38 61.95
CA TRP A 907 22.16 -20.43 61.98
C TRP A 907 22.81 -20.48 63.37
N PHE A 908 22.91 -21.68 63.95
CA PHE A 908 23.88 -22.02 64.99
C PHE A 908 24.41 -23.44 64.70
N GLY A 909 25.72 -23.52 64.42
CA GLY A 909 26.62 -24.57 64.92
C GLY A 909 26.74 -25.89 64.15
N ARG A 910 27.60 -25.94 63.13
CA ARG A 910 28.95 -26.57 63.11
C ARG A 910 29.43 -26.75 61.68
#